data_AF-A0A3N4IHT0-F1
#
_entry.id   AF-A0A3N4IHT0-F1
#
_cell.length_a   1.000
_cell.length_b   1.000
_cell.length_c   1.000
_cell.angle_alpha   90.00
_cell.angle_beta   90.00
_cell.angle_gamma   90.00
#
_symmetry.space_group_name_H-M   'P 1'
#
loop_
_entity.id
_entity.type
_entity.pdbx_description
1 polymer ?
#
loop_
_entity_poly.entity_id
_entity_poly.type
_entity_poly.pdbx_seq_one_letter_code
_entity_poly.pdbx_strand_id
1 'polypeptide(L)'
;MASSEPSSGAAVHEPHAAPASPSPSNSGQDEIIPFPDDFPADILLHIASFLTLGELVLFSNTSHHHRNFLELSLLSRFREDFTRTSTFNYLEEPYGWRARLDGGKSIAIYQGLEKEPSDYRRPWNLVLVDFLYTHLLITGYEGEESMERKVQIVFGQNAKQFGGKDKGGLFALKFLYDYMQRTNKVEYTTRSYTHETNMYSGLWRMRQKLGKEFDKRETEMMRVLMNAASEPVDYLDEALDEDLLERIVEAGNLSAMKVLVERNEVNLSTMTEIYDTDFPCLMELALRCALMKNIPDFGRRFEFARTLAEWFPEALDCCRFNNDSQALVIRFKQMVKDEKIRLPLAAHIPEVTMMIASHLEFEDLRNMANCSKRMRRTLKPMLLQKWFENYKSECTRSSIVAEAQDPGWRGKIPGKYIKKEEEYGTEGPGSSVRWAHWLIWFLVVSCYEGVESVVRNMKEAVRHAFSGDGEDAESGGLYATNVLIALNNLQSEHIEDRTPGSPLEWRYRKLLRNTEIGYQYRQFEACLVKQLIEFSVNTEKKRRNFAFALVQDIVPNLFDRENLRFVKTLIDVGFARVESPMERLHERGLRHDQYLPKAKRVSELRKGRHFAYIEALLSIFPTLISDGAVFDRKVEDNYITVDLPSFVCKLAYDWLMRPEASGGFPWVPPNRYAAETVEDDGKGKWREVVRSLLKKLHSLGFNFNRALKFCLADFICDEDEWMTYERIPNGMGEMALWMIKDFGADPNVILPQDQDQWMKWSPLHPTGTGKLEKEMFYTFLNSDYQGYNTADEERATPALQIVINIVDWSSSEEDSAGWYELLEALLKRRPQCLDHGDWDEVVDIVEKERAKNSSPGLVRIFDEAVARRAELANTVA
;
A
#
# COMPACT_ATOMS: atom_id res chain seq x y z
N MET A 1 60.63 -56.92 -7.72
CA MET A 1 61.08 -58.21 -7.14
C MET A 1 61.36 -57.97 -5.66
N ALA A 2 60.76 -58.81 -4.80
CA ALA A 2 61.10 -59.08 -3.39
C ALA A 2 61.27 -57.86 -2.44
N SER A 3 60.28 -57.53 -1.60
CA SER A 3 60.01 -58.13 -0.27
C SER A 3 61.10 -57.87 0.76
N SER A 4 60.77 -57.19 1.86
CA SER A 4 60.95 -57.69 3.25
C SER A 4 60.84 -56.55 4.29
N GLU A 5 59.84 -56.66 5.17
CA GLU A 5 59.85 -56.19 6.56
C GLU A 5 60.90 -56.97 7.41
N PRO A 6 60.96 -56.90 8.76
CA PRO A 6 60.87 -55.80 9.75
C PRO A 6 62.01 -55.86 10.81
N SER A 7 62.10 -54.88 11.73
CA SER A 7 62.40 -55.04 13.18
C SER A 7 62.50 -53.63 13.80
N SER A 8 61.69 -53.19 14.78
CA SER A 8 61.39 -53.59 16.17
C SER A 8 62.10 -52.68 17.20
N GLY A 9 61.29 -52.09 18.10
CA GLY A 9 61.72 -51.53 19.39
C GLY A 9 61.81 -50.00 19.40
N ALA A 10 61.33 -49.26 20.40
CA ALA A 10 60.60 -49.58 21.61
C ALA A 10 59.92 -48.29 22.11
N ALA A 11 58.89 -48.46 22.94
CA ALA A 11 57.95 -47.46 23.43
C ALA A 11 58.57 -46.32 24.27
N VAL A 12 57.85 -45.19 24.39
CA VAL A 12 57.21 -44.73 25.64
C VAL A 12 56.58 -43.33 25.47
N HIS A 13 55.28 -43.27 25.77
CA HIS A 13 54.41 -42.17 26.24
C HIS A 13 54.43 -40.77 25.62
N GLU A 14 53.29 -40.39 25.00
CA GLU A 14 52.74 -39.02 25.07
C GLU A 14 51.23 -39.06 25.40
N PRO A 15 50.69 -38.01 26.08
CA PRO A 15 49.37 -38.05 26.71
C PRO A 15 48.23 -37.53 25.84
N HIS A 16 47.03 -38.03 26.16
CA HIS A 16 45.74 -37.71 25.57
C HIS A 16 45.41 -36.20 25.54
N ALA A 17 45.13 -35.68 24.34
CA ALA A 17 44.41 -34.43 24.14
C ALA A 17 42.89 -34.69 24.13
N ALA A 18 42.16 -33.88 24.90
CA ALA A 18 40.70 -33.90 24.97
C ALA A 18 40.06 -33.45 23.64
N PRO A 19 38.93 -34.03 23.21
CA PRO A 19 38.23 -33.59 22.01
C PRO A 19 37.55 -32.23 22.23
N ALA A 20 37.74 -31.36 21.25
CA ALA A 20 37.16 -30.03 21.19
C ALA A 20 35.62 -30.06 21.24
N SER A 21 35.04 -29.17 22.05
CA SER A 21 33.61 -28.93 22.15
C SER A 21 33.06 -28.37 20.83
N PRO A 22 31.95 -28.88 20.29
CA PRO A 22 31.32 -28.30 19.11
C PRO A 22 30.65 -26.97 19.48
N SER A 23 30.91 -25.95 18.64
CA SER A 23 30.28 -24.63 18.71
C SER A 23 28.76 -24.73 18.47
N PRO A 24 27.94 -23.88 19.12
CA PRO A 24 26.49 -23.91 18.93
C PRO A 24 26.14 -23.35 17.55
N SER A 25 25.60 -24.20 16.68
CA SER A 25 24.95 -23.79 15.44
C SER A 25 23.63 -23.08 15.78
N ASN A 26 23.61 -21.76 15.64
CA ASN A 26 22.39 -20.97 15.67
C ASN A 26 21.56 -21.22 14.40
N SER A 27 20.76 -22.29 14.42
CA SER A 27 19.62 -22.50 13.53
C SER A 27 18.37 -22.72 14.39
N GLY A 28 17.90 -21.65 15.04
CA GLY A 28 16.57 -21.58 15.64
C GLY A 28 15.50 -21.37 14.57
N GLN A 29 15.48 -22.24 13.56
CA GLN A 29 14.22 -22.61 12.92
C GLN A 29 13.89 -23.94 13.56
N ASP A 30 12.92 -23.93 14.48
CA ASP A 30 12.30 -25.16 14.91
C ASP A 30 11.77 -25.83 13.62
N GLU A 31 12.48 -26.86 13.15
CA GLU A 31 11.88 -27.83 12.26
C GLU A 31 10.64 -28.31 13.01
N ILE A 32 9.46 -27.97 12.50
CA ILE A 32 8.22 -28.56 12.98
C ILE A 32 8.39 -30.05 12.74
N ILE A 33 8.78 -30.78 13.78
CA ILE A 33 8.90 -32.22 13.75
C ILE A 33 7.48 -32.71 13.43
N PRO A 34 7.27 -33.37 12.27
CA PRO A 34 5.94 -33.88 11.95
C PRO A 34 5.50 -34.81 13.06
N PHE A 35 4.25 -34.64 13.49
CA PHE A 35 3.66 -35.49 14.53
C PHE A 35 3.79 -36.96 14.08
N PRO A 36 4.35 -37.86 14.90
CA PRO A 36 4.56 -39.26 14.52
C PRO A 36 3.25 -39.93 14.07
N ASP A 37 3.29 -40.70 12.97
CA ASP A 37 2.12 -41.41 12.43
C ASP A 37 1.65 -42.59 13.30
N ASP A 38 2.47 -43.03 14.26
CA ASP A 38 2.27 -44.26 15.05
C ASP A 38 1.56 -44.04 16.41
N PHE A 39 0.88 -42.91 16.61
CA PHE A 39 0.15 -42.69 17.86
C PHE A 39 -1.06 -43.63 17.98
N PRO A 40 -1.31 -44.23 19.16
CA PRO A 40 -2.52 -44.99 19.40
C PRO A 40 -3.78 -44.16 19.10
N ALA A 41 -4.74 -44.78 18.41
CA ALA A 41 -6.04 -44.21 18.03
C ALA A 41 -6.74 -43.46 19.19
N ASP A 42 -6.72 -44.05 20.39
CA ASP A 42 -7.35 -43.48 21.59
C ASP A 42 -6.70 -42.17 22.04
N ILE A 43 -5.38 -42.04 21.86
CA ILE A 43 -4.64 -40.82 22.21
C ILE A 43 -4.93 -39.73 21.18
N LEU A 44 -4.99 -40.07 19.89
CA LEU A 44 -5.35 -39.12 18.83
C LEU A 44 -6.76 -38.55 19.03
N LEU A 45 -7.74 -39.40 19.35
CA LEU A 45 -9.11 -38.96 19.67
C LEU A 45 -9.15 -38.13 20.95
N HIS A 46 -8.39 -38.52 21.98
CA HIS A 46 -8.29 -37.77 23.23
C HIS A 46 -7.73 -36.36 22.99
N ILE A 47 -6.61 -36.24 22.27
CA ILE A 47 -6.02 -34.94 21.88
C ILE A 47 -7.03 -34.12 21.08
N ALA A 48 -7.62 -34.71 20.03
CA ALA A 48 -8.60 -34.04 19.18
C ALA A 48 -9.79 -33.46 19.95
N SER A 49 -10.20 -34.10 21.05
CA SER A 49 -11.31 -33.63 21.90
C SER A 49 -11.02 -32.31 22.64
N PHE A 50 -9.76 -31.95 22.83
CA PHE A 50 -9.35 -30.68 23.46
C PHE A 50 -9.05 -29.56 22.47
N LEU A 51 -8.92 -29.88 21.18
CA LEU A 51 -8.54 -28.91 20.16
C LEU A 51 -9.74 -28.04 19.74
N THR A 52 -9.47 -26.76 19.48
CA THR A 52 -10.38 -25.91 18.72
C THR A 52 -10.47 -26.40 17.27
N LEU A 53 -11.49 -25.99 16.51
CA LEU A 53 -11.59 -26.39 15.11
C LEU A 53 -10.33 -26.02 14.30
N GLY A 54 -9.78 -24.82 14.52
CA GLY A 54 -8.55 -24.39 13.84
C GLY A 54 -7.35 -25.27 14.16
N GLU A 55 -7.16 -25.61 15.44
CA GLU A 55 -6.08 -26.51 15.88
C GLU A 55 -6.30 -27.94 15.38
N LEU A 56 -7.55 -28.42 15.36
CA LEU A 56 -7.89 -29.75 14.86
C LEU A 56 -7.65 -29.87 13.35
N VAL A 57 -7.90 -28.80 12.60
CA VAL A 57 -7.57 -28.72 11.16
C VAL A 57 -6.05 -28.77 10.95
N LEU A 58 -5.27 -28.03 11.75
CA LEU A 58 -3.81 -28.10 11.66
C LEU A 58 -3.30 -29.49 12.04
N PHE A 59 -3.81 -30.05 13.12
CA PHE A 59 -3.43 -31.36 13.63
C PHE A 59 -3.77 -32.48 12.64
N SER A 60 -4.99 -32.51 12.10
CA SER A 60 -5.39 -33.49 11.08
C SER A 60 -4.59 -33.37 9.77
N ASN A 61 -4.05 -32.19 9.46
CA ASN A 61 -3.24 -31.98 8.26
C ASN A 61 -1.75 -32.36 8.43
N THR A 62 -1.33 -32.78 9.61
CA THR A 62 0.06 -33.24 9.85
C THR A 62 0.40 -34.50 9.06
N SER A 63 -0.57 -35.37 8.79
CA SER A 63 -0.40 -36.54 7.92
C SER A 63 -1.70 -37.01 7.28
N HIS A 64 -1.60 -37.83 6.23
CA HIS A 64 -2.76 -38.44 5.59
C HIS A 64 -3.49 -39.42 6.54
N HIS A 65 -2.75 -40.09 7.42
CA HIS A 65 -3.33 -41.00 8.41
C HIS A 65 -4.18 -40.24 9.43
N HIS A 66 -3.64 -39.17 10.02
CA HIS A 66 -4.38 -38.32 10.94
C HIS A 66 -5.60 -37.66 10.30
N ARG A 67 -5.49 -37.22 9.04
CA ARG A 67 -6.63 -36.65 8.31
C ARG A 67 -7.79 -37.63 8.22
N ASN A 68 -7.52 -38.86 7.79
CA ASN A 68 -8.56 -39.87 7.61
C ASN A 68 -9.11 -40.35 8.96
N PHE A 69 -8.24 -40.51 9.95
CA PHE A 69 -8.63 -40.98 11.28
C PHE A 69 -9.49 -39.94 12.04
N LEU A 70 -9.15 -38.65 11.94
CA LEU A 70 -9.85 -37.56 12.63
C LEU A 70 -10.99 -36.94 11.83
N GLU A 71 -11.27 -37.44 10.62
CA GLU A 71 -12.27 -36.88 9.70
C GLU A 71 -13.64 -36.73 10.37
N LEU A 72 -14.10 -37.76 11.08
CA LEU A 72 -15.39 -37.76 11.75
C LEU A 72 -15.44 -36.70 12.87
N SER A 73 -14.39 -36.59 13.68
CA SER A 73 -14.26 -35.58 14.74
C SER A 73 -14.25 -34.16 14.15
N LEU A 74 -13.55 -33.97 13.05
CA LEU A 74 -13.41 -32.70 12.35
C LEU A 74 -14.74 -32.26 11.71
N LEU A 75 -15.44 -33.16 11.01
CA LEU A 75 -16.76 -32.85 10.42
C LEU A 75 -17.83 -32.61 11.50
N SER A 76 -17.77 -33.32 12.63
CA SER A 76 -18.66 -33.07 13.77
C SER A 76 -18.41 -31.70 14.40
N ARG A 77 -17.16 -31.34 14.65
CA ARG A 77 -16.78 -30.03 15.23
C ARG A 77 -17.10 -28.88 14.28
N PHE A 78 -16.86 -29.10 13.00
CA PHE A 78 -17.26 -28.18 11.94
C PHE A 78 -18.75 -27.86 12.02
N ARG A 79 -19.58 -28.92 12.08
CA ARG A 79 -21.03 -28.79 12.14
C ARG A 79 -21.48 -27.98 13.36
N GLU A 80 -20.91 -28.25 14.53
CA GLU A 80 -21.20 -27.50 15.77
C GLU A 80 -20.95 -26.00 15.57
N ASP A 81 -19.76 -25.65 15.06
CA ASP A 81 -19.38 -24.25 14.84
C ASP A 81 -20.21 -23.59 13.73
N PHE A 82 -20.50 -24.30 12.64
CA PHE A 82 -21.31 -23.81 11.52
C PHE A 82 -22.76 -23.57 11.94
N THR A 83 -23.34 -24.51 12.70
CA THR A 83 -24.68 -24.38 13.28
C THR A 83 -24.73 -23.19 14.22
N ARG A 84 -23.78 -23.10 15.17
CA ARG A 84 -23.73 -22.01 16.15
C ARG A 84 -23.66 -20.63 15.48
N THR A 85 -22.85 -20.51 14.43
CA THR A 85 -22.65 -19.23 13.72
C THR A 85 -23.74 -18.88 12.72
N SER A 86 -24.52 -19.87 12.26
CA SER A 86 -25.61 -19.67 11.30
C SER A 86 -26.99 -19.56 11.97
N THR A 87 -27.08 -19.70 13.29
CA THR A 87 -28.32 -19.55 14.07
C THR A 87 -28.34 -18.28 14.91
N PHE A 88 -29.46 -17.57 14.92
CA PHE A 88 -29.62 -16.30 15.63
C PHE A 88 -30.85 -16.33 16.56
N ASN A 89 -30.78 -15.59 17.67
CA ASN A 89 -31.92 -15.34 18.55
C ASN A 89 -32.59 -14.04 18.07
N TYR A 90 -33.78 -14.13 17.46
CA TYR A 90 -34.64 -13.01 17.03
C TYR A 90 -33.94 -11.85 16.28
N LEU A 91 -34.12 -11.78 14.96
CA LEU A 91 -33.76 -10.60 14.15
C LEU A 91 -34.98 -9.67 14.04
N GLU A 92 -34.89 -8.44 14.58
CA GLU A 92 -35.99 -7.48 14.72
C GLU A 92 -36.49 -6.89 13.39
N GLU A 93 -35.70 -6.90 12.30
CA GLU A 93 -36.11 -6.35 10.99
C GLU A 93 -35.93 -7.38 9.84
N PRO A 94 -36.98 -7.69 9.04
CA PRO A 94 -36.90 -8.72 7.99
C PRO A 94 -36.66 -8.15 6.60
N TYR A 95 -35.57 -8.59 5.97
CA TYR A 95 -35.49 -8.80 4.51
C TYR A 95 -34.82 -10.17 4.28
N GLY A 96 -35.50 -11.09 3.57
CA GLY A 96 -35.02 -12.45 3.23
C GLY A 96 -35.78 -13.62 3.89
N TRP A 97 -35.67 -14.82 3.30
CA TRP A 97 -36.28 -16.07 3.80
C TRP A 97 -35.69 -16.52 5.15
N ARG A 98 -36.58 -16.84 6.09
CA ARG A 98 -36.27 -17.26 7.47
C ARG A 98 -36.90 -18.62 7.75
N ALA A 99 -36.07 -19.57 8.19
CA ALA A 99 -36.58 -20.81 8.77
C ALA A 99 -36.50 -20.74 10.30
N ARG A 100 -37.67 -20.78 10.96
CA ARG A 100 -37.74 -20.87 12.43
C ARG A 100 -37.30 -22.24 12.89
N LEU A 101 -36.39 -22.26 13.86
CA LEU A 101 -35.98 -23.46 14.57
C LEU A 101 -36.72 -23.58 15.91
N ASP A 102 -36.66 -24.76 16.51
CA ASP A 102 -37.16 -24.98 17.87
C ASP A 102 -36.44 -24.05 18.88
N GLY A 103 -37.14 -23.64 19.94
CA GLY A 103 -36.54 -22.84 21.01
C GLY A 103 -36.34 -21.35 20.69
N GLY A 104 -37.05 -20.80 19.70
CA GLY A 104 -37.04 -19.36 19.39
C GLY A 104 -35.83 -18.89 18.56
N LYS A 105 -35.05 -19.82 18.02
CA LYS A 105 -33.93 -19.55 17.10
C LYS A 105 -34.40 -19.48 15.66
N SER A 106 -33.60 -18.87 14.78
CA SER A 106 -33.85 -18.85 13.34
C SER A 106 -32.57 -18.96 12.54
N ILE A 107 -32.66 -19.48 11.33
CA ILE A 107 -31.60 -19.46 10.32
C ILE A 107 -32.01 -18.44 9.25
N ALA A 108 -31.10 -17.52 8.92
CA ALA A 108 -31.25 -16.61 7.80
C ALA A 108 -30.53 -17.19 6.58
N ILE A 109 -31.28 -17.41 5.49
CA ILE A 109 -30.72 -17.99 4.26
C ILE A 109 -30.28 -16.87 3.32
N TYR A 110 -31.14 -15.87 3.11
CA TYR A 110 -30.86 -14.68 2.31
C TYR A 110 -30.48 -13.50 3.19
N GLN A 111 -29.25 -13.48 3.74
CA GLN A 111 -28.65 -12.24 4.21
C GLN A 111 -27.15 -12.25 3.96
N GLY A 112 -26.69 -11.38 3.07
CA GLY A 112 -25.44 -10.67 3.29
C GLY A 112 -25.77 -9.45 4.14
N LEU A 113 -25.17 -9.33 5.32
CA LEU A 113 -25.26 -8.11 6.13
C LEU A 113 -24.58 -6.97 5.35
N GLU A 114 -25.32 -6.21 4.53
CA GLU A 114 -24.75 -5.01 3.89
C GLU A 114 -24.51 -3.88 4.91
N LYS A 115 -25.14 -3.98 6.08
CA LYS A 115 -24.73 -3.27 7.30
C LYS A 115 -24.43 -4.31 8.37
N GLU A 116 -23.20 -4.83 8.40
CA GLU A 116 -22.71 -5.48 9.60
C GLU A 116 -22.69 -4.44 10.72
N PRO A 117 -23.28 -4.71 11.90
CA PRO A 117 -22.93 -3.97 13.10
C PRO A 117 -21.41 -4.03 13.26
N SER A 118 -20.76 -2.89 13.45
CA SER A 118 -19.30 -2.68 13.41
C SER A 118 -18.46 -3.59 14.32
N ASP A 119 -19.10 -4.35 15.20
CA ASP A 119 -18.45 -5.13 16.25
C ASP A 119 -18.30 -6.64 15.94
N TYR A 120 -18.92 -7.15 14.87
CA TYR A 120 -18.73 -8.55 14.48
C TYR A 120 -17.57 -8.70 13.49
N ARG A 121 -16.37 -8.94 14.04
CA ARG A 121 -15.22 -9.48 13.29
C ARG A 121 -15.71 -10.61 12.39
N ARG A 122 -15.45 -10.50 11.07
CA ARG A 122 -15.63 -11.49 9.98
C ARG A 122 -16.66 -12.59 10.27
N PRO A 123 -17.67 -12.82 9.42
CA PRO A 123 -18.63 -13.86 9.72
C PRO A 123 -17.91 -15.23 9.59
N TRP A 124 -17.59 -15.83 10.74
CA TRP A 124 -16.78 -17.04 10.90
C TRP A 124 -17.35 -18.20 10.09
N ASN A 125 -18.66 -18.19 9.82
CA ASN A 125 -19.36 -19.08 8.90
C ASN A 125 -18.72 -19.12 7.50
N LEU A 126 -18.23 -18.00 6.95
CA LEU A 126 -17.65 -18.00 5.61
C LEU A 126 -16.29 -18.74 5.56
N VAL A 127 -15.50 -18.65 6.64
CA VAL A 127 -14.25 -19.43 6.79
C VAL A 127 -14.56 -20.91 6.93
N LEU A 128 -15.65 -21.22 7.65
CA LEU A 128 -16.16 -22.58 7.75
C LEU A 128 -16.59 -23.11 6.38
N VAL A 129 -17.32 -22.33 5.59
CA VAL A 129 -17.70 -22.73 4.22
C VAL A 129 -16.47 -23.07 3.39
N ASP A 130 -15.41 -22.27 3.50
CA ASP A 130 -14.16 -22.52 2.79
C ASP A 130 -13.47 -23.83 3.16
N PHE A 131 -13.45 -24.09 4.46
CA PHE A 131 -12.87 -25.29 4.99
C PHE A 131 -13.60 -26.53 4.46
N LEU A 132 -14.93 -26.56 4.59
CA LEU A 132 -15.70 -27.74 4.23
C LEU A 132 -15.68 -28.02 2.73
N TYR A 133 -15.84 -27.03 1.84
CA TYR A 133 -15.73 -27.35 0.40
C TYR A 133 -14.31 -27.79 0.03
N THR A 134 -13.27 -27.20 0.63
CA THR A 134 -11.87 -27.60 0.35
C THR A 134 -11.68 -29.06 0.76
N HIS A 135 -12.26 -29.43 1.90
CA HIS A 135 -12.24 -30.80 2.37
C HIS A 135 -13.00 -31.74 1.41
N LEU A 136 -14.22 -31.38 0.99
CA LEU A 136 -15.05 -32.21 0.12
C LEU A 136 -14.48 -32.35 -1.31
N LEU A 137 -13.91 -31.29 -1.89
CA LEU A 137 -13.47 -31.26 -3.29
C LEU A 137 -12.00 -31.63 -3.48
N ILE A 138 -11.15 -31.35 -2.48
CA ILE A 138 -9.69 -31.39 -2.65
C ILE A 138 -9.06 -32.42 -1.74
N THR A 139 -9.09 -32.21 -0.43
CA THR A 139 -8.22 -32.98 0.49
C THR A 139 -8.82 -34.29 0.97
N GLY A 140 -10.14 -34.42 0.90
CA GLY A 140 -10.90 -35.59 1.34
C GLY A 140 -11.81 -36.15 0.24
N TYR A 141 -11.55 -35.86 -1.04
CA TYR A 141 -12.35 -36.44 -2.11
C TYR A 141 -11.94 -37.89 -2.40
N GLU A 142 -12.87 -38.84 -2.26
CA GLU A 142 -12.68 -40.27 -2.58
C GLU A 142 -13.79 -40.83 -3.49
N GLY A 143 -14.62 -39.95 -4.07
CA GLY A 143 -15.80 -40.30 -4.85
C GLY A 143 -17.11 -39.79 -4.25
N GLU A 144 -18.18 -39.89 -5.03
CA GLU A 144 -19.52 -39.38 -4.68
C GLU A 144 -20.09 -40.04 -3.41
N GLU A 145 -19.94 -41.37 -3.23
CA GLU A 145 -20.41 -42.06 -2.01
C GLU A 145 -19.69 -41.58 -0.74
N SER A 146 -18.39 -41.30 -0.82
CA SER A 146 -17.60 -40.76 0.30
C SER A 146 -18.06 -39.33 0.62
N MET A 147 -18.34 -38.54 -0.41
CA MET A 147 -18.88 -37.19 -0.27
C MET A 147 -20.29 -37.20 0.34
N GLU A 148 -21.15 -38.11 -0.11
CA GLU A 148 -22.49 -38.32 0.44
C GLU A 148 -22.42 -38.65 1.93
N ARG A 149 -21.54 -39.58 2.33
CA ARG A 149 -21.32 -39.89 3.75
C ARG A 149 -20.90 -38.65 4.55
N LYS A 150 -19.98 -37.83 4.02
CA LYS A 150 -19.49 -36.62 4.71
C LYS A 150 -20.57 -35.57 4.83
N VAL A 151 -21.33 -35.32 3.76
CA VAL A 151 -22.49 -34.42 3.80
C VAL A 151 -23.57 -34.97 4.73
N GLN A 152 -23.79 -36.28 4.80
CA GLN A 152 -24.71 -36.89 5.76
C GLN A 152 -24.24 -36.70 7.22
N ILE A 153 -22.94 -36.74 7.49
CA ILE A 153 -22.37 -36.44 8.82
C ILE A 153 -22.60 -34.97 9.19
N VAL A 154 -22.39 -34.04 8.26
CA VAL A 154 -22.50 -32.60 8.52
C VAL A 154 -23.97 -32.14 8.52
N PHE A 155 -24.78 -32.61 7.58
CA PHE A 155 -26.11 -32.10 7.25
C PHE A 155 -27.23 -33.16 7.16
N GLY A 156 -26.97 -34.45 7.35
CA GLY A 156 -27.97 -35.52 7.12
C GLY A 156 -28.95 -35.81 8.28
N GLN A 157 -29.92 -36.70 8.03
CA GLN A 157 -31.00 -37.08 8.97
C GLN A 157 -30.53 -37.77 10.26
N ASN A 158 -29.35 -38.41 10.27
CA ASN A 158 -28.79 -39.09 11.44
C ASN A 158 -28.02 -38.16 12.39
N ALA A 159 -27.92 -36.87 12.05
CA ALA A 159 -27.21 -35.87 12.83
C ALA A 159 -28.02 -35.39 14.06
N LYS A 160 -28.79 -36.29 14.69
CA LYS A 160 -29.90 -36.00 15.64
C LYS A 160 -29.51 -35.56 17.06
N GLN A 161 -28.23 -35.34 17.38
CA GLN A 161 -27.80 -35.16 18.78
C GLN A 161 -27.87 -33.74 19.36
N PHE A 162 -28.09 -32.67 18.59
CA PHE A 162 -28.09 -31.30 19.14
C PHE A 162 -29.18 -30.38 18.58
N GLY A 163 -30.45 -30.68 18.89
CA GLY A 163 -31.46 -29.62 19.04
C GLY A 163 -32.47 -29.39 17.91
N GLY A 164 -32.94 -30.44 17.24
CA GLY A 164 -34.13 -30.38 16.38
C GLY A 164 -34.15 -31.53 15.38
N LYS A 165 -35.27 -32.25 15.28
CA LYS A 165 -35.44 -33.28 14.24
C LYS A 165 -35.51 -32.58 12.88
N ASP A 166 -34.78 -33.11 11.90
CA ASP A 166 -35.04 -32.89 10.47
C ASP A 166 -34.80 -31.46 9.92
N LYS A 167 -33.74 -30.78 10.38
CA LYS A 167 -33.34 -29.43 9.90
C LYS A 167 -32.01 -29.38 9.13
N GLY A 168 -31.43 -30.54 8.87
CA GLY A 168 -30.16 -30.67 8.16
C GLY A 168 -30.16 -30.05 6.75
N GLY A 169 -31.28 -30.20 6.03
CA GLY A 169 -31.45 -29.59 4.71
C GLY A 169 -31.39 -28.06 4.67
N LEU A 170 -31.85 -27.37 5.72
CA LEU A 170 -31.71 -25.90 5.83
C LEU A 170 -30.25 -25.46 5.95
N PHE A 171 -29.42 -26.24 6.66
CA PHE A 171 -28.00 -25.94 6.77
C PHE A 171 -27.24 -26.29 5.50
N ALA A 172 -27.62 -27.37 4.81
CA ALA A 172 -27.09 -27.69 3.48
C ALA A 172 -27.42 -26.57 2.47
N LEU A 173 -28.64 -26.05 2.51
CA LEU A 173 -29.07 -24.94 1.68
C LEU A 173 -28.38 -23.61 2.04
N LYS A 174 -28.22 -23.30 3.33
CA LYS A 174 -27.42 -22.14 3.78
C LYS A 174 -25.97 -22.25 3.30
N PHE A 175 -25.39 -23.45 3.36
CA PHE A 175 -24.05 -23.70 2.86
C PHE A 175 -23.97 -23.49 1.34
N LEU A 176 -24.91 -24.04 0.56
CA LEU A 176 -25.01 -23.81 -0.88
C LEU A 176 -25.06 -22.31 -1.20
N TYR A 177 -25.88 -21.57 -0.45
CA TYR A 177 -26.02 -20.13 -0.62
C TYR A 177 -24.73 -19.36 -0.32
N ASP A 178 -24.10 -19.62 0.82
CA ASP A 178 -22.84 -18.97 1.21
C ASP A 178 -21.71 -19.32 0.24
N TYR A 179 -21.71 -20.54 -0.30
CA TYR A 179 -20.79 -20.98 -1.33
C TYR A 179 -21.00 -20.19 -2.64
N MET A 180 -22.24 -20.03 -3.10
CA MET A 180 -22.54 -19.25 -4.32
C MET A 180 -22.20 -17.76 -4.13
N GLN A 181 -22.55 -17.18 -2.97
CA GLN A 181 -22.20 -15.81 -2.62
C GLN A 181 -20.68 -15.60 -2.59
N ARG A 182 -19.92 -16.55 -2.03
CA ARG A 182 -18.45 -16.56 -2.07
C ARG A 182 -17.93 -16.55 -3.50
N THR A 183 -18.43 -17.44 -4.36
CA THR A 183 -17.99 -17.48 -5.76
C THR A 183 -18.29 -16.20 -6.54
N ASN A 184 -19.31 -15.41 -6.12
CA ASN A 184 -19.61 -14.10 -6.69
C ASN A 184 -18.77 -12.95 -6.05
N LYS A 185 -18.58 -12.94 -4.72
CA LYS A 185 -17.92 -11.85 -3.95
C LYS A 185 -16.38 -11.88 -3.94
N VAL A 186 -15.75 -13.03 -4.19
CA VAL A 186 -14.28 -13.19 -4.20
C VAL A 186 -13.57 -12.20 -5.15
N GLU A 187 -14.29 -11.52 -6.04
CA GLU A 187 -13.71 -10.68 -7.08
C GLU A 187 -13.74 -9.17 -6.78
N TYR A 188 -14.65 -8.70 -5.91
CA TYR A 188 -14.68 -7.28 -5.52
C TYR A 188 -13.68 -6.94 -4.42
N THR A 189 -13.38 -7.88 -3.51
CA THR A 189 -12.53 -7.65 -2.32
C THR A 189 -11.04 -7.93 -2.50
N THR A 190 -10.58 -8.35 -3.69
CA THR A 190 -9.13 -8.52 -4.00
C THR A 190 -8.31 -7.23 -3.93
N ARG A 191 -8.92 -6.10 -3.57
CA ARG A 191 -8.25 -4.80 -3.40
C ARG A 191 -7.67 -4.53 -2.01
N SER A 192 -7.98 -5.28 -0.94
CA SER A 192 -7.72 -4.76 0.43
C SER A 192 -7.00 -5.65 1.47
N TYR A 193 -6.79 -6.96 1.32
CA TYR A 193 -6.19 -7.74 2.44
C TYR A 193 -5.16 -8.80 2.01
N THR A 194 -3.94 -8.65 2.54
CA THR A 194 -2.71 -9.40 2.22
C THR A 194 -2.67 -10.83 2.77
N HIS A 195 -3.53 -11.19 3.73
CA HIS A 195 -3.65 -12.57 4.22
C HIS A 195 -4.71 -13.41 3.48
N GLU A 196 -5.67 -12.76 2.82
CA GLU A 196 -6.80 -13.44 2.15
C GLU A 196 -6.40 -14.05 0.80
N THR A 197 -5.31 -13.60 0.19
CA THR A 197 -4.87 -14.03 -1.15
C THR A 197 -4.35 -15.48 -1.19
N ASN A 198 -3.97 -16.08 -0.06
CA ASN A 198 -3.28 -17.38 -0.04
C ASN A 198 -4.22 -18.60 -0.11
N MET A 199 -5.43 -18.57 0.48
CA MET A 199 -6.39 -19.70 0.37
C MET A 199 -7.16 -19.69 -0.96
N TYR A 200 -7.62 -18.53 -1.46
CA TYR A 200 -8.39 -18.45 -2.72
C TYR A 200 -7.53 -18.56 -3.98
N SER A 201 -6.28 -18.07 -3.93
CA SER A 201 -5.33 -18.44 -4.99
C SER A 201 -5.12 -19.95 -5.02
N GLY A 202 -5.25 -20.64 -3.87
CA GLY A 202 -5.33 -22.09 -3.80
C GLY A 202 -6.46 -22.67 -4.63
N LEU A 203 -7.71 -22.22 -4.42
CA LEU A 203 -8.88 -22.69 -5.18
C LEU A 203 -8.75 -22.51 -6.70
N TRP A 204 -8.45 -21.29 -7.14
CA TRP A 204 -8.31 -21.01 -8.57
C TRP A 204 -7.14 -21.80 -9.17
N ARG A 205 -5.99 -21.88 -8.46
CA ARG A 205 -4.86 -22.73 -8.88
C ARG A 205 -5.24 -24.21 -8.90
N MET A 206 -6.09 -24.67 -7.99
CA MET A 206 -6.54 -26.06 -7.92
C MET A 206 -7.54 -26.38 -9.02
N ARG A 207 -8.47 -25.48 -9.35
CA ARG A 207 -9.33 -25.62 -10.54
C ARG A 207 -8.50 -25.64 -11.82
N GLN A 208 -7.49 -24.79 -11.94
CA GLN A 208 -6.54 -24.81 -13.06
C GLN A 208 -5.72 -26.12 -13.10
N LYS A 209 -5.34 -26.66 -11.93
CA LYS A 209 -4.54 -27.88 -11.81
C LYS A 209 -5.34 -29.16 -12.09
N LEU A 210 -6.57 -29.24 -11.58
CA LEU A 210 -7.45 -30.41 -11.70
C LEU A 210 -8.32 -30.35 -12.98
N GLY A 211 -8.58 -29.15 -13.52
CA GLY A 211 -9.35 -28.95 -14.74
C GLY A 211 -10.72 -29.63 -14.68
N LYS A 212 -11.01 -30.49 -15.65
CA LYS A 212 -12.28 -31.24 -15.76
C LYS A 212 -12.59 -32.11 -14.53
N GLU A 213 -11.56 -32.59 -13.84
CA GLU A 213 -11.73 -33.37 -12.62
C GLU A 213 -12.31 -32.53 -11.48
N PHE A 214 -11.97 -31.23 -11.43
CA PHE A 214 -12.60 -30.31 -10.46
C PHE A 214 -14.08 -30.14 -10.75
N ASP A 215 -14.44 -29.88 -12.01
CA ASP A 215 -15.84 -29.66 -12.40
C ASP A 215 -16.69 -30.92 -12.13
N LYS A 216 -16.11 -32.11 -12.34
CA LYS A 216 -16.75 -33.39 -11.97
C LYS A 216 -17.03 -33.46 -10.46
N ARG A 217 -16.03 -33.19 -9.63
CA ARG A 217 -16.16 -33.20 -8.16
C ARG A 217 -17.13 -32.15 -7.64
N GLU A 218 -17.09 -30.95 -8.22
CA GLU A 218 -18.01 -29.87 -7.90
C GLU A 218 -19.45 -30.27 -8.25
N THR A 219 -19.66 -30.92 -9.40
CA THR A 219 -20.99 -31.43 -9.79
C THR A 219 -21.50 -32.48 -8.80
N GLU A 220 -20.67 -33.45 -8.41
CA GLU A 220 -21.02 -34.45 -7.38
C GLU A 220 -21.36 -33.78 -6.03
N MET A 221 -20.60 -32.76 -5.62
CA MET A 221 -20.86 -31.99 -4.41
C MET A 221 -22.18 -31.25 -4.45
N MET A 222 -22.49 -30.59 -5.58
CA MET A 222 -23.77 -29.92 -5.75
C MET A 222 -24.92 -30.92 -5.68
N ARG A 223 -24.80 -32.09 -6.32
CA ARG A 223 -25.82 -33.14 -6.26
C ARG A 223 -26.08 -33.62 -4.85
N VAL A 224 -25.01 -33.93 -4.12
CA VAL A 224 -25.11 -34.42 -2.74
C VAL A 224 -25.69 -33.34 -1.80
N LEU A 225 -25.28 -32.08 -1.93
CA LEU A 225 -25.80 -30.99 -1.11
C LEU A 225 -27.26 -30.65 -1.44
N MET A 226 -27.65 -30.69 -2.71
CA MET A 226 -29.03 -30.50 -3.15
C MET A 226 -29.93 -31.64 -2.67
N ASN A 227 -29.47 -32.90 -2.73
CA ASN A 227 -30.19 -34.04 -2.13
C ASN A 227 -30.39 -33.83 -0.62
N ALA A 228 -29.34 -33.39 0.08
CA ALA A 228 -29.43 -33.10 1.51
C ALA A 228 -30.39 -31.95 1.81
N ALA A 229 -30.48 -30.94 0.93
CA ALA A 229 -31.41 -29.82 1.04
C ALA A 229 -32.87 -30.23 0.80
N SER A 230 -33.12 -31.20 -0.10
CA SER A 230 -34.46 -31.69 -0.42
C SER A 230 -35.05 -32.70 0.58
N GLU A 231 -34.23 -33.26 1.48
CA GLU A 231 -34.68 -34.31 2.41
C GLU A 231 -34.57 -33.90 3.89
N PRO A 232 -35.60 -34.20 4.73
CA PRO A 232 -36.90 -34.83 4.43
C PRO A 232 -38.00 -33.83 4.04
N VAL A 233 -37.72 -32.53 4.08
CA VAL A 233 -38.60 -31.44 3.62
C VAL A 233 -37.87 -30.78 2.47
N ASP A 234 -38.58 -30.51 1.37
CA ASP A 234 -37.96 -29.97 0.15
C ASP A 234 -37.65 -28.48 0.28
N TYR A 235 -36.65 -28.17 1.11
CA TYR A 235 -36.16 -26.81 1.27
C TYR A 235 -35.51 -26.29 -0.01
N LEU A 236 -35.06 -27.20 -0.89
CA LEU A 236 -34.52 -26.82 -2.18
C LEU A 236 -35.62 -26.24 -3.06
N ASP A 237 -36.76 -26.91 -3.21
CA ASP A 237 -37.91 -26.37 -3.97
C ASP A 237 -38.38 -25.01 -3.42
N GLU A 238 -38.47 -24.86 -2.10
CA GLU A 238 -38.85 -23.59 -1.46
C GLU A 238 -37.82 -22.47 -1.69
N ALA A 239 -36.56 -22.82 -1.98
CA ALA A 239 -35.46 -21.87 -2.16
C ALA A 239 -35.03 -21.69 -3.62
N LEU A 240 -35.45 -22.58 -4.52
CA LEU A 240 -35.32 -22.44 -5.97
C LEU A 240 -36.25 -21.35 -6.55
N ASP A 241 -36.89 -20.58 -5.68
CA ASP A 241 -37.36 -19.24 -5.97
C ASP A 241 -36.22 -18.36 -6.56
N GLU A 242 -36.59 -17.22 -7.14
CA GLU A 242 -35.77 -16.31 -7.96
C GLU A 242 -34.32 -16.12 -7.46
N ASP A 243 -34.12 -15.99 -6.15
CA ASP A 243 -32.84 -15.64 -5.53
C ASP A 243 -31.73 -16.70 -5.66
N LEU A 244 -32.01 -18.00 -5.51
CA LEU A 244 -30.95 -19.03 -5.59
C LEU A 244 -30.52 -19.26 -7.04
N LEU A 245 -31.49 -19.29 -7.96
CA LEU A 245 -31.22 -19.41 -9.38
C LEU A 245 -30.47 -18.19 -9.92
N GLU A 246 -30.86 -16.97 -9.53
CA GLU A 246 -30.13 -15.74 -9.83
C GLU A 246 -28.67 -15.86 -9.38
N ARG A 247 -28.43 -16.29 -8.13
CA ARG A 247 -27.05 -16.41 -7.60
C ARG A 247 -26.21 -17.45 -8.29
N ILE A 248 -26.79 -18.58 -8.69
CA ILE A 248 -26.09 -19.59 -9.49
C ILE A 248 -25.66 -19.00 -10.84
N VAL A 249 -26.56 -18.22 -11.46
CA VAL A 249 -26.30 -17.53 -12.73
C VAL A 249 -25.24 -16.44 -12.58
N GLU A 250 -25.37 -15.57 -11.57
CA GLU A 250 -24.40 -14.51 -11.27
C GLU A 250 -23.01 -15.08 -10.96
N ALA A 251 -22.96 -16.20 -10.22
CA ALA A 251 -21.71 -16.91 -9.92
C ALA A 251 -21.12 -17.64 -11.15
N GLY A 252 -21.90 -17.83 -12.22
CA GLY A 252 -21.52 -18.68 -13.35
C GLY A 252 -21.17 -20.10 -12.91
N ASN A 253 -21.94 -20.68 -11.98
CA ASN A 253 -21.69 -22.03 -11.47
C ASN A 253 -22.35 -23.10 -12.36
N LEU A 254 -21.60 -23.57 -13.37
CA LEU A 254 -22.08 -24.58 -14.31
C LEU A 254 -22.42 -25.92 -13.63
N SER A 255 -21.67 -26.30 -12.60
CA SER A 255 -21.85 -27.56 -11.86
C SER A 255 -23.22 -27.60 -11.16
N ALA A 256 -23.60 -26.53 -10.47
CA ALA A 256 -24.92 -26.43 -9.81
C ALA A 256 -26.05 -26.39 -10.84
N MET A 257 -25.91 -25.59 -11.90
CA MET A 257 -26.91 -25.51 -12.96
C MET A 257 -27.12 -26.85 -13.66
N LYS A 258 -26.05 -27.60 -13.92
CA LYS A 258 -26.14 -28.95 -14.50
C LYS A 258 -26.97 -29.88 -13.63
N VAL A 259 -26.75 -29.88 -12.31
CA VAL A 259 -27.52 -30.71 -11.38
C VAL A 259 -29.00 -30.33 -11.38
N LEU A 260 -29.33 -29.03 -11.41
CA LEU A 260 -30.72 -28.58 -11.47
C LEU A 260 -31.42 -28.99 -12.77
N VAL A 261 -30.71 -28.96 -13.90
CA VAL A 261 -31.22 -29.48 -15.18
C VAL A 261 -31.40 -31.00 -15.14
N GLU A 262 -30.43 -31.75 -14.59
CA GLU A 262 -30.52 -33.20 -14.40
C GLU A 262 -31.72 -33.61 -13.52
N ARG A 263 -32.07 -32.77 -12.54
CA ARG A 263 -33.23 -32.95 -11.65
C ARG A 263 -34.55 -32.45 -12.24
N ASN A 264 -34.53 -31.81 -13.42
CA ASN A 264 -35.68 -31.17 -14.04
C ASN A 264 -36.27 -29.96 -13.27
N GLU A 265 -35.48 -29.37 -12.35
CA GLU A 265 -35.84 -28.12 -11.66
C GLU A 265 -35.63 -26.89 -12.55
N VAL A 266 -34.65 -26.96 -13.45
CA VAL A 266 -34.44 -25.96 -14.50
C VAL A 266 -34.74 -26.58 -15.84
N ASN A 267 -35.78 -26.07 -16.49
CA ASN A 267 -36.20 -26.47 -17.82
C ASN A 267 -36.39 -25.22 -18.72
N LEU A 268 -36.89 -25.43 -19.94
CA LEU A 268 -37.09 -24.32 -20.89
C LEU A 268 -38.04 -23.24 -20.33
N SER A 269 -39.08 -23.61 -19.58
CA SER A 269 -40.00 -22.67 -18.93
C SER A 269 -39.23 -21.79 -17.94
N THR A 270 -38.48 -22.40 -17.02
CA THR A 270 -37.63 -21.70 -16.05
C THR A 270 -36.65 -20.73 -16.74
N MET A 271 -36.07 -21.12 -17.89
CA MET A 271 -35.11 -20.28 -18.61
C MET A 271 -35.74 -19.10 -19.38
N THR A 272 -37.04 -19.14 -19.65
CA THR A 272 -37.76 -18.18 -20.52
C THR A 272 -38.79 -17.33 -19.81
N GLU A 273 -39.32 -17.80 -18.68
CA GLU A 273 -40.29 -17.07 -17.88
C GLU A 273 -39.64 -15.80 -17.31
N ILE A 274 -40.40 -14.71 -17.42
CA ILE A 274 -40.06 -13.41 -16.83
C ILE A 274 -40.60 -13.46 -15.40
N TYR A 275 -39.68 -13.42 -14.46
CA TYR A 275 -39.90 -13.59 -13.02
C TYR A 275 -40.76 -12.46 -12.42
N ASP A 276 -40.53 -11.23 -12.87
CA ASP A 276 -41.45 -10.08 -12.71
C ASP A 276 -41.19 -9.10 -13.88
N THR A 277 -42.12 -8.19 -14.17
CA THR A 277 -42.00 -7.19 -15.26
C THR A 277 -40.69 -6.38 -15.24
N ASP A 278 -40.01 -6.32 -14.09
CA ASP A 278 -38.75 -5.60 -13.89
C ASP A 278 -37.49 -6.50 -13.90
N PHE A 279 -37.62 -7.83 -13.88
CA PHE A 279 -36.47 -8.77 -13.85
C PHE A 279 -36.26 -9.52 -15.19
N PRO A 280 -35.01 -9.66 -15.66
CA PRO A 280 -34.71 -10.45 -16.87
C PRO A 280 -34.98 -11.94 -16.63
N CYS A 281 -35.36 -12.70 -17.67
CA CYS A 281 -35.37 -14.16 -17.58
C CYS A 281 -33.95 -14.71 -17.29
N LEU A 282 -33.81 -15.93 -16.77
CA LEU A 282 -32.50 -16.48 -16.37
C LEU A 282 -31.49 -16.53 -17.53
N MET A 283 -31.93 -16.85 -18.75
CA MET A 283 -31.06 -16.81 -19.93
C MET A 283 -30.53 -15.39 -20.17
N GLU A 284 -31.39 -14.39 -20.04
CA GLU A 284 -31.02 -12.99 -20.21
C GLU A 284 -30.08 -12.52 -19.09
N LEU A 285 -30.33 -12.90 -17.84
CA LEU A 285 -29.43 -12.65 -16.72
C LEU A 285 -28.04 -13.25 -16.98
N ALA A 286 -27.97 -14.51 -17.42
CA ALA A 286 -26.70 -15.18 -17.72
C ALA A 286 -25.90 -14.44 -18.79
N LEU A 287 -26.58 -13.99 -19.85
CA LEU A 287 -25.99 -13.17 -20.90
C LEU A 287 -25.56 -11.78 -20.40
N ARG A 288 -26.36 -11.10 -19.55
CA ARG A 288 -25.98 -9.82 -18.94
C ARG A 288 -24.71 -10.00 -18.09
N CYS A 289 -24.66 -11.03 -17.24
CA CYS A 289 -23.50 -11.36 -16.43
C CYS A 289 -22.26 -11.69 -17.28
N ALA A 290 -22.44 -12.36 -18.42
CA ALA A 290 -21.35 -12.64 -19.36
C ALA A 290 -20.85 -11.38 -20.10
N LEU A 291 -21.72 -10.40 -20.34
CA LEU A 291 -21.39 -9.20 -21.12
C LEU A 291 -20.87 -8.02 -20.28
N MET A 292 -20.92 -8.10 -18.95
CA MET A 292 -20.34 -7.10 -18.06
C MET A 292 -18.79 -7.07 -18.16
N LYS A 293 -18.26 -6.13 -18.95
CA LYS A 293 -16.83 -5.99 -19.33
C LYS A 293 -15.85 -5.77 -18.17
N ASN A 294 -16.32 -5.47 -16.96
CA ASN A 294 -15.48 -5.14 -15.81
C ASN A 294 -15.27 -6.30 -14.82
N ILE A 295 -15.72 -7.51 -15.16
CA ILE A 295 -15.65 -8.66 -14.25
C ILE A 295 -14.39 -9.50 -14.55
N PRO A 296 -13.53 -9.81 -13.55
CA PRO A 296 -12.28 -10.56 -13.72
C PRO A 296 -12.42 -11.96 -14.36
N ASP A 297 -13.62 -12.53 -14.43
CA ASP A 297 -13.88 -13.90 -14.91
C ASP A 297 -14.83 -13.97 -16.13
N PHE A 298 -14.67 -13.03 -17.07
CA PHE A 298 -15.41 -13.01 -18.35
C PHE A 298 -15.44 -14.39 -19.03
N GLY A 299 -14.31 -15.12 -19.03
CA GLY A 299 -14.20 -16.42 -19.68
C GLY A 299 -15.17 -17.47 -19.10
N ARG A 300 -15.28 -17.57 -17.77
CA ARG A 300 -16.18 -18.54 -17.12
C ARG A 300 -17.65 -18.16 -17.30
N ARG A 301 -18.01 -16.89 -17.07
CA ARG A 301 -19.41 -16.44 -17.22
C ARG A 301 -19.88 -16.54 -18.68
N PHE A 302 -18.98 -16.28 -19.62
CA PHE A 302 -19.22 -16.50 -21.04
C PHE A 302 -19.44 -17.97 -21.36
N GLU A 303 -18.57 -18.86 -20.85
CA GLU A 303 -18.72 -20.31 -21.04
C GLU A 303 -20.00 -20.86 -20.41
N PHE A 304 -20.36 -20.34 -19.23
CA PHE A 304 -21.61 -20.67 -18.55
C PHE A 304 -22.83 -20.27 -19.39
N ALA A 305 -22.90 -19.02 -19.85
CA ALA A 305 -23.98 -18.55 -20.71
C ALA A 305 -24.02 -19.31 -22.04
N ARG A 306 -22.86 -19.70 -22.58
CA ARG A 306 -22.75 -20.46 -23.83
C ARG A 306 -23.32 -21.86 -23.65
N THR A 307 -22.95 -22.53 -22.57
CA THR A 307 -23.43 -23.87 -22.26
C THR A 307 -24.95 -23.87 -22.01
N LEU A 308 -25.46 -22.85 -21.31
CA LEU A 308 -26.90 -22.66 -21.14
C LEU A 308 -27.62 -22.48 -22.47
N ALA A 309 -27.07 -21.68 -23.37
CA ALA A 309 -27.62 -21.46 -24.70
C ALA A 309 -27.56 -22.71 -25.59
N GLU A 310 -26.58 -23.59 -25.38
CA GLU A 310 -26.51 -24.90 -26.02
C GLU A 310 -27.56 -25.87 -25.46
N TRP A 311 -27.85 -25.80 -24.15
CA TRP A 311 -28.89 -26.63 -23.51
C TRP A 311 -30.32 -26.15 -23.80
N PHE A 312 -30.51 -24.83 -23.92
CA PHE A 312 -31.82 -24.19 -24.10
C PHE A 312 -31.77 -23.16 -25.25
N PRO A 313 -31.57 -23.60 -26.51
CA PRO A 313 -31.40 -22.69 -27.64
C PRO A 313 -32.63 -21.82 -27.89
N GLU A 314 -33.84 -22.30 -27.58
CA GLU A 314 -35.08 -21.54 -27.70
C GLU A 314 -35.16 -20.39 -26.68
N ALA A 315 -34.49 -20.51 -25.52
CA ALA A 315 -34.53 -19.48 -24.49
C ALA A 315 -33.83 -18.18 -24.91
N LEU A 316 -32.88 -18.27 -25.84
CA LEU A 316 -32.23 -17.12 -26.44
C LEU A 316 -33.21 -16.18 -27.15
N ASP A 317 -34.31 -16.71 -27.68
CA ASP A 317 -35.29 -15.93 -28.44
C ASP A 317 -36.25 -15.14 -27.54
N CYS A 318 -36.27 -15.44 -26.23
CA CYS A 318 -37.04 -14.72 -25.22
C CYS A 318 -36.29 -13.55 -24.59
N CYS A 319 -34.96 -13.46 -24.72
CA CYS A 319 -34.17 -12.41 -24.06
C CYS A 319 -34.41 -11.01 -24.67
N ARG A 320 -34.68 -10.02 -23.81
CA ARG A 320 -35.01 -8.64 -24.19
C ARG A 320 -33.89 -7.67 -23.80
N PHE A 321 -33.02 -7.36 -24.74
CA PHE A 321 -31.94 -6.39 -24.52
C PHE A 321 -32.31 -4.98 -24.98
N ASN A 322 -31.77 -3.97 -24.31
CA ASN A 322 -31.75 -2.61 -24.83
C ASN A 322 -30.97 -2.54 -26.17
N ASN A 323 -31.24 -1.51 -26.98
CA ASN A 323 -30.68 -1.37 -28.33
C ASN A 323 -29.14 -1.50 -28.35
N ASP A 324 -28.45 -1.05 -27.29
CA ASP A 324 -26.99 -1.09 -27.19
C ASP A 324 -26.42 -2.50 -26.95
N SER A 325 -27.17 -3.38 -26.27
CA SER A 325 -26.75 -4.75 -25.97
C SER A 325 -27.27 -5.77 -26.98
N GLN A 326 -28.26 -5.39 -27.80
CA GLN A 326 -28.87 -6.26 -28.82
C GLN A 326 -27.86 -6.75 -29.87
N ALA A 327 -26.90 -5.91 -30.26
CA ALA A 327 -25.84 -6.30 -31.20
C ALA A 327 -24.88 -7.36 -30.64
N LEU A 328 -24.59 -7.32 -29.33
CA LEU A 328 -23.73 -8.31 -28.65
C LEU A 328 -24.44 -9.66 -28.55
N VAL A 329 -25.75 -9.64 -28.31
CA VAL A 329 -26.57 -10.85 -28.18
C VAL A 329 -26.79 -11.49 -29.53
N ILE A 330 -27.00 -10.71 -30.60
CA ILE A 330 -27.02 -11.23 -31.98
C ILE A 330 -25.69 -11.93 -32.30
N ARG A 331 -24.55 -11.33 -31.94
CA ARG A 331 -23.23 -11.97 -32.11
C ARG A 331 -23.09 -13.24 -31.27
N PHE A 332 -23.58 -13.24 -30.03
CA PHE A 332 -23.57 -14.42 -29.18
C PHE A 332 -24.44 -15.55 -29.76
N LYS A 333 -25.64 -15.23 -30.24
CA LYS A 333 -26.52 -16.19 -30.95
C LYS A 333 -25.82 -16.78 -32.18
N GLN A 334 -25.12 -15.96 -32.96
CA GLN A 334 -24.34 -16.41 -34.11
C GLN A 334 -23.15 -17.30 -33.70
N MET A 335 -22.49 -16.99 -32.58
CA MET A 335 -21.42 -17.82 -32.02
C MET A 335 -21.91 -19.20 -31.56
N VAL A 336 -23.07 -19.26 -30.91
CA VAL A 336 -23.63 -20.52 -30.38
C VAL A 336 -24.19 -21.41 -31.50
N LYS A 337 -24.78 -20.82 -32.56
CA LYS A 337 -25.39 -21.59 -33.67
C LYS A 337 -24.36 -22.11 -34.70
N ASP A 338 -23.06 -21.95 -34.45
CA ASP A 338 -21.98 -22.26 -35.40
C ASP A 338 -22.17 -21.61 -36.80
N GLU A 339 -23.03 -20.60 -36.89
CA GLU A 339 -23.21 -19.81 -38.10
C GLU A 339 -21.90 -19.08 -38.31
N LYS A 340 -21.13 -19.47 -39.35
CA LYS A 340 -19.85 -18.85 -39.73
C LYS A 340 -19.91 -17.37 -39.46
N ILE A 341 -19.31 -16.95 -38.35
CA ILE A 341 -19.19 -15.55 -38.01
C ILE A 341 -18.33 -14.99 -39.12
N ARG A 342 -18.96 -14.35 -40.10
CA ARG A 342 -18.27 -13.34 -40.88
C ARG A 342 -17.87 -12.31 -39.83
N LEU A 343 -16.66 -12.45 -39.30
CA LEU A 343 -16.01 -11.44 -38.48
C LEU A 343 -16.37 -10.10 -39.13
N PRO A 344 -17.10 -9.19 -38.46
CA PRO A 344 -17.20 -7.86 -39.00
C PRO A 344 -15.77 -7.35 -39.01
N LEU A 345 -15.31 -6.93 -40.18
CA LEU A 345 -13.92 -6.65 -40.55
C LEU A 345 -13.07 -7.86 -40.98
N ALA A 346 -13.52 -8.59 -42.00
CA ALA A 346 -12.58 -8.95 -43.07
C ALA A 346 -11.86 -7.66 -43.48
N ALA A 347 -10.53 -7.67 -43.39
CA ALA A 347 -9.63 -6.52 -43.56
C ALA A 347 -10.19 -5.46 -44.52
N HIS A 348 -10.80 -4.42 -43.97
CA HIS A 348 -11.08 -3.23 -44.74
C HIS A 348 -9.74 -2.74 -45.29
N ILE A 349 -9.78 -2.27 -46.54
CA ILE A 349 -8.68 -1.53 -47.16
C ILE A 349 -8.24 -0.46 -46.14
N PRO A 350 -6.93 -0.33 -45.79
CA PRO A 350 -6.46 0.56 -44.72
C PRO A 350 -7.09 1.96 -44.75
N GLU A 351 -7.35 2.48 -45.94
CA GLU A 351 -8.00 3.74 -46.24
C GLU A 351 -9.42 3.84 -45.65
N VAL A 352 -10.23 2.79 -45.78
CA VAL A 352 -11.59 2.72 -45.20
C VAL A 352 -11.52 2.58 -43.68
N THR A 353 -10.56 1.81 -43.17
CA THR A 353 -10.29 1.69 -41.73
C THR A 353 -9.91 3.05 -41.11
N MET A 354 -9.04 3.81 -41.77
CA MET A 354 -8.63 5.14 -41.33
C MET A 354 -9.79 6.15 -41.40
N MET A 355 -10.63 6.06 -42.44
CA MET A 355 -11.84 6.90 -42.57
C MET A 355 -12.86 6.61 -41.46
N ILE A 356 -13.10 5.34 -41.11
CA ILE A 356 -13.98 5.00 -39.98
C ILE A 356 -13.36 5.52 -38.67
N ALA A 357 -12.05 5.27 -38.47
CA ALA A 357 -11.33 5.67 -37.28
C ALA A 357 -11.34 7.19 -37.03
N SER A 358 -11.39 8.03 -38.07
CA SER A 358 -11.43 9.50 -37.90
C SER A 358 -12.71 10.01 -37.28
N HIS A 359 -13.77 9.21 -37.29
CA HIS A 359 -15.06 9.53 -36.69
C HIS A 359 -15.28 8.88 -35.32
N LEU A 360 -14.32 8.09 -34.83
CA LEU A 360 -14.45 7.41 -33.54
C LEU A 360 -13.84 8.25 -32.41
N GLU A 361 -14.53 8.25 -31.27
CA GLU A 361 -13.99 8.73 -30.01
C GLU A 361 -12.91 7.79 -29.48
N PHE A 362 -12.07 8.26 -28.56
CA PHE A 362 -10.91 7.50 -28.10
C PHE A 362 -11.25 6.08 -27.60
N GLU A 363 -12.34 5.92 -26.84
CA GLU A 363 -12.73 4.62 -26.28
C GLU A 363 -13.11 3.61 -27.39
N ASP A 364 -13.86 4.04 -28.39
CA ASP A 364 -14.26 3.22 -29.53
C ASP A 364 -13.08 2.93 -30.45
N LEU A 365 -12.23 3.92 -30.69
CA LEU A 365 -11.01 3.78 -31.46
C LEU A 365 -10.03 2.80 -30.78
N ARG A 366 -9.92 2.87 -29.44
CA ARG A 366 -9.13 1.93 -28.63
C ARG A 366 -9.69 0.51 -28.73
N ASN A 367 -11.01 0.36 -28.64
CA ASN A 367 -11.66 -0.95 -28.78
C ASN A 367 -11.41 -1.54 -30.17
N MET A 368 -11.56 -0.74 -31.22
CA MET A 368 -11.27 -1.12 -32.61
C MET A 368 -9.78 -1.50 -32.79
N ALA A 369 -8.86 -0.69 -32.28
CA ALA A 369 -7.42 -0.96 -32.32
C ALA A 369 -7.06 -2.26 -31.60
N ASN A 370 -7.80 -2.64 -30.55
CA ASN A 370 -7.57 -3.88 -29.80
C ASN A 370 -8.12 -5.14 -30.47
N CYS A 371 -8.93 -5.04 -31.52
CA CYS A 371 -9.47 -6.20 -32.23
C CYS A 371 -8.39 -7.06 -32.93
N SER A 372 -7.24 -6.48 -33.30
CA SER A 372 -6.10 -7.26 -33.81
C SER A 372 -4.78 -6.50 -33.72
N LYS A 373 -3.64 -7.22 -33.73
CA LYS A 373 -2.30 -6.61 -33.81
C LYS A 373 -2.13 -5.70 -35.04
N ARG A 374 -2.71 -6.10 -36.18
CA ARG A 374 -2.67 -5.32 -37.44
C ARG A 374 -3.44 -4.01 -37.30
N MET A 375 -4.66 -4.07 -36.76
CA MET A 375 -5.50 -2.89 -36.54
C MET A 375 -4.84 -1.92 -35.56
N ARG A 376 -4.23 -2.44 -34.48
CA ARG A 376 -3.45 -1.63 -33.54
C ARG A 376 -2.31 -0.87 -34.21
N ARG A 377 -1.60 -1.49 -35.16
CA ARG A 377 -0.52 -0.81 -35.91
C ARG A 377 -1.05 0.26 -36.83
N THR A 378 -2.06 -0.07 -37.62
CA THR A 378 -2.68 0.87 -38.57
C THR A 378 -3.25 2.09 -37.86
N LEU A 379 -3.97 1.87 -36.75
CA LEU A 379 -4.65 2.93 -36.00
C LEU A 379 -3.77 3.63 -34.97
N LYS A 380 -2.51 3.20 -34.78
CA LYS A 380 -1.61 3.74 -33.75
C LYS A 380 -1.48 5.28 -33.82
N PRO A 381 -1.23 5.90 -34.98
CA PRO A 381 -1.09 7.36 -35.05
C PRO A 381 -2.35 8.09 -34.59
N MET A 382 -3.51 7.66 -35.08
CA MET A 382 -4.81 8.28 -34.73
C MET A 382 -5.16 8.06 -33.26
N LEU A 383 -4.88 6.88 -32.73
CA LEU A 383 -5.12 6.56 -31.33
C LEU A 383 -4.27 7.44 -30.40
N LEU A 384 -3.02 7.70 -30.78
CA LEU A 384 -2.11 8.58 -30.02
C LEU A 384 -2.52 10.05 -30.12
N GLN A 385 -3.00 10.50 -31.27
CA GLN A 385 -3.53 11.85 -31.45
C GLN A 385 -4.82 12.06 -30.63
N LYS A 386 -5.78 11.13 -30.72
CA LYS A 386 -7.02 11.17 -29.92
C LYS A 386 -6.76 11.06 -28.43
N TRP A 387 -5.78 10.24 -28.03
CA TRP A 387 -5.29 10.20 -26.66
C TRP A 387 -4.80 11.58 -26.20
N PHE A 388 -4.01 12.26 -27.03
CA PHE A 388 -3.43 13.56 -26.70
C PHE A 388 -4.50 14.66 -26.57
N GLU A 389 -5.46 14.70 -27.49
CA GLU A 389 -6.62 15.61 -27.42
C GLU A 389 -7.35 15.47 -26.08
N ASN A 390 -7.64 14.22 -25.67
CA ASN A 390 -8.31 13.94 -24.40
C ASN A 390 -7.42 14.26 -23.20
N TYR A 391 -6.15 13.85 -23.22
CA TYR A 391 -5.21 14.11 -22.13
C TYR A 391 -5.00 15.61 -21.91
N LYS A 392 -4.85 16.37 -23.00
CA LYS A 392 -4.77 17.84 -23.00
C LYS A 392 -6.02 18.44 -22.37
N SER A 393 -7.20 18.06 -22.85
CA SER A 393 -8.50 18.54 -22.34
C SER A 393 -8.61 18.32 -20.83
N GLU A 394 -8.29 17.12 -20.35
CA GLU A 394 -8.31 16.77 -18.92
C GLU A 394 -7.33 17.61 -18.11
N CYS A 395 -6.08 17.74 -18.56
CA CYS A 395 -5.10 18.61 -17.90
C CYS A 395 -5.54 20.09 -17.89
N THR A 396 -6.26 20.57 -18.91
CA THR A 396 -6.77 21.96 -18.96
C THR A 396 -8.09 22.18 -18.21
N ARG A 397 -8.91 21.14 -17.98
CA ARG A 397 -10.17 21.25 -17.22
C ARG A 397 -9.94 21.33 -15.72
N SER A 398 -8.99 20.55 -15.19
CA SER A 398 -8.49 20.71 -13.82
C SER A 398 -7.94 22.13 -13.56
N SER A 399 -7.68 22.85 -14.65
CA SER A 399 -7.23 24.22 -14.73
C SER A 399 -8.33 25.30 -14.72
N ILE A 400 -9.53 25.06 -14.22
CA ILE A 400 -10.53 26.14 -14.11
C ILE A 400 -10.89 26.49 -12.66
N VAL A 401 -10.54 25.66 -11.67
CA VAL A 401 -11.04 25.82 -10.28
C VAL A 401 -10.10 26.54 -9.28
N ALA A 402 -8.80 26.70 -9.54
CA ALA A 402 -7.88 27.34 -8.57
C ALA A 402 -7.48 28.78 -8.96
N GLU A 403 -8.22 29.78 -8.48
CA GLU A 403 -7.76 31.18 -8.39
C GLU A 403 -6.85 31.31 -7.16
N ALA A 404 -5.55 31.01 -7.30
CA ALA A 404 -4.52 31.45 -6.37
C ALA A 404 -3.18 31.58 -7.09
N GLN A 405 -2.45 32.62 -6.73
CA GLN A 405 -1.27 33.16 -7.39
C GLN A 405 -0.08 32.18 -7.36
N ASP A 406 0.27 31.57 -8.50
CA ASP A 406 1.56 30.88 -8.71
C ASP A 406 1.88 30.87 -10.24
N PRO A 407 3.16 30.83 -10.68
CA PRO A 407 3.58 31.35 -11.97
C PRO A 407 2.98 30.59 -13.17
N GLY A 408 2.33 31.36 -14.05
CA GLY A 408 1.42 30.94 -15.13
C GLY A 408 2.01 30.14 -16.31
N TRP A 409 3.04 29.31 -16.12
CA TRP A 409 3.42 28.29 -17.12
C TRP A 409 2.73 26.94 -16.84
N ARG A 410 2.25 26.72 -15.60
CA ARG A 410 1.27 25.70 -15.26
C ARG A 410 -0.13 26.26 -15.55
N GLY A 411 -0.61 26.19 -16.80
CA GLY A 411 -2.06 26.10 -17.00
C GLY A 411 -2.54 24.93 -16.13
N LYS A 412 -3.27 25.23 -15.04
CA LYS A 412 -3.18 24.51 -13.77
C LYS A 412 -3.10 22.98 -13.88
N ILE A 413 -2.05 22.43 -13.28
CA ILE A 413 -2.08 21.09 -12.72
C ILE A 413 -2.30 21.30 -11.21
N PRO A 414 -3.48 20.98 -10.65
CA PRO A 414 -3.68 20.98 -9.22
C PRO A 414 -2.82 19.88 -8.60
N GLY A 415 -1.64 20.28 -8.15
CA GLY A 415 -0.93 19.64 -7.06
C GLY A 415 -1.25 20.38 -5.78
N LYS A 416 -2.50 20.29 -5.29
CA LYS A 416 -2.91 20.53 -3.91
C LYS A 416 -4.40 20.18 -3.76
N TYR A 417 -4.70 19.49 -2.66
CA TYR A 417 -5.97 18.88 -2.25
C TYR A 417 -6.31 17.50 -2.83
N ILE A 418 -5.69 16.47 -2.24
CA ILE A 418 -6.44 15.26 -1.87
C ILE A 418 -7.12 15.61 -0.54
N LYS A 419 -8.33 16.17 -0.60
CA LYS A 419 -9.29 15.87 0.49
C LYS A 419 -9.73 14.43 0.27
N LYS A 420 -9.92 13.71 1.39
CA LYS A 420 -10.54 12.38 1.46
C LYS A 420 -11.71 12.25 0.46
N GLU A 421 -11.85 11.05 -0.08
CA GLU A 421 -12.80 10.58 -1.11
C GLU A 421 -14.30 10.79 -0.82
N GLU A 422 -14.72 11.68 0.07
CA GLU A 422 -16.11 11.69 0.56
C GLU A 422 -17.07 12.68 -0.14
N GLU A 423 -16.61 13.65 -0.95
CA GLU A 423 -17.53 14.67 -1.52
C GLU A 423 -17.50 14.87 -3.04
N TYR A 424 -16.55 14.30 -3.78
CA TYR A 424 -16.55 14.39 -5.25
C TYR A 424 -16.63 13.00 -5.88
N GLY A 425 -17.81 12.67 -6.41
CA GLY A 425 -18.04 11.44 -7.16
C GLY A 425 -17.03 11.27 -8.29
N THR A 426 -16.29 10.15 -8.25
CA THR A 426 -15.59 9.44 -9.34
C THR A 426 -14.61 10.17 -10.28
N GLU A 427 -14.55 11.50 -10.33
CA GLU A 427 -13.80 12.27 -11.34
C GLU A 427 -12.83 13.29 -10.71
N GLY A 428 -12.01 12.83 -9.76
CA GLY A 428 -10.81 13.57 -9.36
C GLY A 428 -9.69 13.51 -10.42
N PRO A 429 -8.53 14.19 -10.20
CA PRO A 429 -7.37 14.22 -11.11
C PRO A 429 -6.75 12.84 -11.45
N GLY A 430 -7.29 11.76 -10.89
CA GLY A 430 -6.98 10.37 -11.23
C GLY A 430 -7.24 10.01 -12.70
N SER A 431 -8.04 10.76 -13.46
CA SER A 431 -8.18 10.58 -14.92
C SER A 431 -6.84 10.82 -15.63
N SER A 432 -6.20 11.97 -15.40
CA SER A 432 -4.94 12.37 -16.08
C SER A 432 -3.78 11.41 -15.84
N VAL A 433 -3.62 10.90 -14.61
CA VAL A 433 -2.61 9.89 -14.27
C VAL A 433 -2.91 8.56 -14.96
N ARG A 434 -4.19 8.15 -15.03
CA ARG A 434 -4.61 6.96 -15.79
C ARG A 434 -4.30 7.10 -17.28
N TRP A 435 -4.49 8.29 -17.86
CA TRP A 435 -4.13 8.58 -19.25
C TRP A 435 -2.62 8.45 -19.51
N ALA A 436 -1.78 9.02 -18.65
CA ALA A 436 -0.34 8.89 -18.74
C ALA A 436 0.13 7.43 -18.58
N HIS A 437 -0.42 6.71 -17.59
CA HIS A 437 -0.13 5.28 -17.39
C HIS A 437 -0.57 4.43 -18.58
N TRP A 438 -1.71 4.75 -19.20
CA TRP A 438 -2.18 4.09 -20.41
C TRP A 438 -1.19 4.28 -21.56
N LEU A 439 -0.72 5.51 -21.81
CA LEU A 439 0.26 5.77 -22.86
C LEU A 439 1.55 4.99 -22.61
N ILE A 440 2.05 5.01 -21.38
CA ILE A 440 3.25 4.27 -20.98
C ILE A 440 3.07 2.78 -21.25
N TRP A 441 1.98 2.17 -20.78
CA TRP A 441 1.68 0.76 -21.02
C TRP A 441 1.53 0.46 -22.52
N PHE A 442 0.85 1.33 -23.27
CA PHE A 442 0.64 1.15 -24.70
C PHE A 442 1.96 1.20 -25.48
N LEU A 443 2.85 2.14 -25.13
CA LEU A 443 4.15 2.35 -25.77
C LEU A 443 5.26 1.45 -25.22
N VAL A 444 5.13 0.82 -24.06
CA VAL A 444 6.14 -0.12 -23.57
C VAL A 444 5.72 -1.56 -23.85
N VAL A 445 4.44 -1.89 -23.67
CA VAL A 445 3.98 -3.29 -23.67
C VAL A 445 3.25 -3.67 -24.95
N SER A 446 2.41 -2.78 -25.49
CA SER A 446 1.36 -3.21 -26.43
C SER A 446 1.73 -3.12 -27.92
N CYS A 447 2.88 -2.53 -28.28
CA CYS A 447 3.12 -2.01 -29.63
C CYS A 447 4.26 -2.65 -30.46
N TYR A 448 4.99 -3.68 -30.01
CA TYR A 448 6.26 -4.03 -30.69
C TYR A 448 6.53 -5.52 -30.93
N GLU A 449 7.22 -5.78 -32.06
CA GLU A 449 7.65 -7.10 -32.56
C GLU A 449 9.18 -7.28 -32.55
N GLY A 450 9.91 -6.57 -31.69
CA GLY A 450 11.36 -6.73 -31.54
C GLY A 450 12.11 -5.43 -31.22
N VAL A 451 13.31 -5.54 -30.63
CA VAL A 451 14.07 -4.43 -30.01
C VAL A 451 14.42 -3.31 -31.00
N GLU A 452 14.95 -3.63 -32.19
CA GLU A 452 15.35 -2.60 -33.18
C GLU A 452 14.15 -1.86 -33.77
N SER A 453 13.03 -2.57 -33.97
CA SER A 453 11.78 -1.96 -34.40
C SER A 453 11.22 -1.02 -33.32
N VAL A 454 11.46 -1.30 -32.03
CA VAL A 454 11.01 -0.45 -30.92
C VAL A 454 11.65 0.92 -30.99
N VAL A 455 12.97 0.99 -31.11
CA VAL A 455 13.68 2.28 -31.07
C VAL A 455 13.22 3.20 -32.20
N ARG A 456 13.10 2.67 -33.42
CA ARG A 456 12.63 3.43 -34.58
C ARG A 456 11.20 3.91 -34.41
N ASN A 457 10.32 3.03 -33.97
CA ASN A 457 8.88 3.30 -33.88
C ASN A 457 8.50 4.07 -32.61
N MET A 458 9.32 4.06 -31.56
CA MET A 458 9.08 4.81 -30.32
C MET A 458 9.22 6.30 -30.55
N LYS A 459 10.26 6.73 -31.27
CA LYS A 459 10.46 8.13 -31.65
C LYS A 459 9.27 8.69 -32.41
N GLU A 460 8.80 7.93 -33.40
CA GLU A 460 7.66 8.31 -34.21
C GLU A 460 6.36 8.30 -33.39
N ALA A 461 6.19 7.34 -32.49
CA ALA A 461 5.03 7.28 -31.60
C ALA A 461 4.97 8.46 -30.62
N VAL A 462 6.08 8.82 -29.99
CA VAL A 462 6.17 10.01 -29.13
C VAL A 462 5.87 11.26 -29.96
N ARG A 463 6.37 11.33 -31.20
CA ARG A 463 6.02 12.42 -32.10
C ARG A 463 4.51 12.45 -32.34
N HIS A 464 3.89 11.36 -32.79
CA HIS A 464 2.44 11.28 -33.04
C HIS A 464 1.60 11.60 -31.80
N ALA A 465 2.07 11.23 -30.60
CA ALA A 465 1.37 11.48 -29.34
C ALA A 465 1.43 12.93 -28.85
N PHE A 466 2.38 13.74 -29.32
CA PHE A 466 2.57 15.10 -28.81
C PHE A 466 2.77 16.15 -29.92
N SER A 467 2.70 15.77 -31.20
CA SER A 467 2.75 16.69 -32.32
C SER A 467 1.34 17.22 -32.61
N GLY A 468 1.12 18.50 -32.36
CA GLY A 468 0.00 19.26 -32.89
C GLY A 468 0.46 20.38 -33.81
N ASP A 469 -0.47 21.02 -34.49
CA ASP A 469 -0.21 22.20 -35.33
C ASP A 469 -0.26 23.50 -34.50
N GLY A 470 0.57 24.49 -34.85
CA GLY A 470 0.55 25.82 -34.20
C GLY A 470 1.01 25.81 -32.73
N GLU A 471 0.22 26.40 -31.82
CA GLU A 471 0.51 26.50 -30.38
C GLU A 471 0.63 25.11 -29.70
N ASP A 472 0.03 24.08 -30.30
CA ASP A 472 0.08 22.70 -29.79
C ASP A 472 1.44 22.05 -29.96
N ALA A 473 2.22 22.48 -30.96
CA ALA A 473 3.60 22.04 -31.13
C ALA A 473 4.50 22.48 -29.96
N GLU A 474 4.19 23.63 -29.35
CA GLU A 474 4.93 24.15 -28.20
C GLU A 474 4.49 23.49 -26.89
N SER A 475 3.18 23.37 -26.67
CA SER A 475 2.61 22.78 -25.45
C SER A 475 2.86 21.27 -25.33
N GLY A 476 3.02 20.55 -26.45
CA GLY A 476 3.35 19.12 -26.44
C GLY A 476 4.59 18.77 -25.60
N GLY A 477 5.58 19.67 -25.50
CA GLY A 477 6.78 19.45 -24.69
C GLY A 477 6.48 19.36 -23.18
N LEU A 478 5.50 20.14 -22.71
CA LEU A 478 5.01 20.15 -21.34
C LEU A 478 4.29 18.84 -21.00
N TYR A 479 3.38 18.40 -21.87
CA TYR A 479 2.65 17.14 -21.68
C TYR A 479 3.58 15.92 -21.72
N ALA A 480 4.59 15.92 -22.58
CA ALA A 480 5.62 14.89 -22.58
C ALA A 480 6.40 14.86 -21.25
N THR A 481 6.65 16.03 -20.65
CA THR A 481 7.26 16.13 -19.31
C THR A 481 6.34 15.59 -18.22
N ASN A 482 5.02 15.83 -18.29
CA ASN A 482 4.06 15.25 -17.34
C ASN A 482 4.02 13.72 -17.41
N VAL A 483 4.04 13.15 -18.62
CA VAL A 483 4.14 11.70 -18.80
C VAL A 483 5.46 11.16 -18.25
N LEU A 484 6.55 11.91 -18.40
CA LEU A 484 7.84 11.55 -17.82
C LEU A 484 7.80 11.55 -16.28
N ILE A 485 7.15 12.53 -15.64
CA ILE A 485 6.91 12.56 -14.19
C ILE A 485 6.08 11.34 -13.76
N ALA A 486 5.01 11.02 -14.49
CA ALA A 486 4.21 9.82 -14.22
C ALA A 486 5.04 8.52 -14.35
N LEU A 487 5.92 8.45 -15.34
CA LEU A 487 6.81 7.30 -15.53
C LEU A 487 7.84 7.17 -14.40
N ASN A 488 8.44 8.27 -13.96
CA ASN A 488 9.33 8.29 -12.79
C ASN A 488 8.60 7.83 -11.52
N ASN A 489 7.32 8.20 -11.38
CA ASN A 489 6.47 7.73 -10.30
C ASN A 489 6.13 6.23 -10.38
N LEU A 490 5.86 5.70 -11.58
CA LEU A 490 5.60 4.28 -11.79
C LEU A 490 6.79 3.38 -11.43
N GLN A 491 8.01 3.85 -11.71
CA GLN A 491 9.27 3.13 -11.43
C GLN A 491 9.64 3.04 -9.95
N SER A 492 8.98 3.81 -9.08
CA SER A 492 9.17 3.75 -7.62
C SER A 492 8.87 2.37 -7.05
N GLU A 493 9.88 1.66 -6.54
CA GLU A 493 9.72 0.33 -5.94
C GLU A 493 9.12 0.35 -4.53
N HIS A 494 9.15 1.48 -3.81
CA HIS A 494 8.68 1.61 -2.41
C HIS A 494 7.16 1.63 -2.21
N ILE A 495 6.38 1.27 -3.21
CA ILE A 495 4.91 1.15 -3.13
C ILE A 495 4.55 -0.33 -2.96
N GLU A 496 5.17 -1.01 -2.00
CA GLU A 496 4.69 -2.32 -1.55
C GLU A 496 3.61 -2.16 -0.46
N ASP A 497 3.65 -1.04 0.28
CA ASP A 497 2.72 -0.75 1.38
C ASP A 497 1.53 0.14 0.99
N ARG A 498 1.52 0.72 -0.22
CA ARG A 498 0.34 1.44 -0.73
C ARG A 498 -0.43 0.57 -1.71
N THR A 499 -1.74 0.51 -1.54
CA THR A 499 -2.68 -0.04 -2.52
C THR A 499 -2.34 0.52 -3.91
N PRO A 500 -2.05 -0.33 -4.92
CA PRO A 500 -1.73 0.15 -6.26
C PRO A 500 -2.83 1.07 -6.77
N GLY A 501 -2.48 2.29 -7.21
CA GLY A 501 -3.47 3.30 -7.61
C GLY A 501 -4.33 2.88 -8.82
N SER A 502 -3.86 1.94 -9.64
CA SER A 502 -4.63 1.34 -10.74
C SER A 502 -4.23 -0.10 -11.11
N PRO A 503 -5.14 -0.92 -11.67
CA PRO A 503 -4.81 -2.26 -12.19
C PRO A 503 -3.71 -2.25 -13.26
N LEU A 504 -3.63 -1.17 -14.05
CA LEU A 504 -2.64 -1.02 -15.11
C LEU A 504 -1.23 -0.82 -14.53
N GLU A 505 -1.10 0.03 -13.51
CA GLU A 505 0.16 0.25 -12.77
C GLU A 505 0.66 -1.05 -12.14
N TRP A 506 -0.22 -1.82 -11.50
CA TRP A 506 0.15 -3.11 -10.92
C TRP A 506 0.64 -4.11 -11.98
N ARG A 507 -0.08 -4.22 -13.10
CA ARG A 507 0.33 -5.07 -14.24
C ARG A 507 1.68 -4.63 -14.82
N TYR A 508 1.89 -3.32 -14.94
CA TYR A 508 3.16 -2.73 -15.40
C TYR A 508 4.33 -3.12 -14.49
N ARG A 509 4.19 -2.91 -13.18
CA ARG A 509 5.22 -3.29 -12.22
C ARG A 509 5.48 -4.80 -12.20
N LYS A 510 4.43 -5.62 -12.21
CA LYS A 510 4.57 -7.09 -12.25
C LYS A 510 5.34 -7.56 -13.49
N LEU A 511 5.07 -6.94 -14.63
CA LEU A 511 5.73 -7.24 -15.90
C LEU A 511 7.21 -6.82 -15.90
N LEU A 512 7.53 -5.66 -15.32
CA LEU A 512 8.92 -5.22 -15.15
C LEU A 512 9.71 -6.04 -14.11
N ARG A 513 9.05 -6.63 -13.11
CA ARG A 513 9.67 -7.50 -12.09
C ARG A 513 9.99 -8.91 -12.60
N ASN A 514 9.36 -9.36 -13.69
CA ASN A 514 9.65 -10.66 -14.29
C ASN A 514 11.09 -10.68 -14.83
N THR A 515 11.90 -11.67 -14.44
CA THR A 515 13.34 -11.71 -14.76
C THR A 515 13.62 -11.97 -16.23
N GLU A 516 12.85 -12.84 -16.89
CA GLU A 516 13.04 -13.21 -18.30
C GLU A 516 12.47 -12.16 -19.25
N ILE A 517 11.21 -11.79 -19.05
CA ILE A 517 10.49 -10.91 -19.96
C ILE A 517 10.69 -9.43 -19.59
N GLY A 518 10.86 -9.13 -18.30
CA GLY A 518 11.00 -7.75 -17.83
C GLY A 518 12.28 -7.08 -18.32
N TYR A 519 13.35 -7.82 -18.67
CA TYR A 519 14.56 -7.22 -19.24
C TYR A 519 14.28 -6.47 -20.55
N GLN A 520 13.49 -7.06 -21.44
CA GLN A 520 13.12 -6.43 -22.71
C GLN A 520 12.27 -5.17 -22.49
N TYR A 521 11.27 -5.25 -21.61
CA TYR A 521 10.41 -4.11 -21.31
C TYR A 521 11.15 -2.96 -20.61
N ARG A 522 12.17 -3.26 -19.79
CA ARG A 522 13.07 -2.24 -19.22
C ARG A 522 13.85 -1.49 -20.29
N GLN A 523 14.28 -2.17 -21.36
CA GLN A 523 14.93 -1.50 -22.51
C GLN A 523 13.93 -0.61 -23.26
N PHE A 524 12.68 -1.06 -23.44
CA PHE A 524 11.65 -0.28 -24.11
C PHE A 524 11.25 0.95 -23.30
N GLU A 525 11.16 0.81 -21.97
CA GLU A 525 10.96 1.91 -21.03
C GLU A 525 12.10 2.92 -21.11
N ALA A 526 13.37 2.49 -21.06
CA ALA A 526 14.51 3.39 -21.20
C ALA A 526 14.50 4.13 -22.56
N CYS A 527 14.08 3.45 -23.63
CA CYS A 527 13.87 4.07 -24.93
C CYS A 527 12.76 5.14 -24.88
N LEU A 528 11.63 4.85 -24.22
CA LEU A 528 10.55 5.81 -24.03
C LEU A 528 11.01 7.05 -23.23
N VAL A 529 11.70 6.85 -22.10
CA VAL A 529 12.28 7.94 -21.28
C VAL A 529 13.17 8.83 -22.16
N LYS A 530 14.10 8.22 -22.92
CA LYS A 530 14.98 8.95 -23.84
C LYS A 530 14.20 9.78 -24.85
N GLN A 531 13.20 9.19 -25.50
CA GLN A 531 12.41 9.88 -26.52
C GLN A 531 11.52 10.99 -25.94
N LEU A 532 10.97 10.82 -24.74
CA LEU A 532 10.23 11.87 -24.04
C LEU A 532 11.14 13.05 -23.68
N ILE A 533 12.34 12.78 -23.17
CA ILE A 533 13.32 13.84 -22.88
C ILE A 533 13.73 14.58 -24.15
N GLU A 534 14.15 13.85 -25.21
CA GLU A 534 14.51 14.45 -26.51
C GLU A 534 13.37 15.33 -27.06
N PHE A 535 12.12 14.91 -26.90
CA PHE A 535 10.95 15.69 -27.31
C PHE A 535 10.72 16.94 -26.44
N SER A 536 10.89 16.83 -25.13
CA SER A 536 10.73 17.91 -24.16
C SER A 536 11.85 18.95 -24.17
N VAL A 537 12.91 18.77 -24.97
CA VAL A 537 14.11 19.64 -24.92
C VAL A 537 14.58 20.09 -26.30
N ASN A 538 13.81 19.78 -27.34
CA ASN A 538 14.16 20.05 -28.75
C ASN A 538 14.12 21.53 -29.15
N THR A 539 13.61 22.41 -28.28
CA THR A 539 13.67 23.87 -28.43
C THR A 539 14.14 24.50 -27.12
N GLU A 540 14.68 25.73 -27.18
CA GLU A 540 15.20 26.40 -25.99
C GLU A 540 14.11 26.65 -24.93
N LYS A 541 12.92 27.07 -25.35
CA LYS A 541 11.75 27.28 -24.46
C LYS A 541 11.35 25.98 -23.76
N LYS A 542 11.21 24.87 -24.51
CA LYS A 542 10.90 23.55 -23.93
C LYS A 542 12.02 23.07 -22.99
N ARG A 543 13.29 23.30 -23.34
CA ARG A 543 14.43 22.99 -22.47
C ARG A 543 14.36 23.73 -21.12
N ARG A 544 13.96 25.00 -21.10
CA ARG A 544 13.76 25.75 -19.84
C ARG A 544 12.61 25.17 -19.01
N ASN A 545 11.47 24.85 -19.63
CA ASN A 545 10.33 24.22 -18.95
C ASN A 545 10.70 22.84 -18.39
N PHE A 546 11.42 22.04 -19.17
CA PHE A 546 11.92 20.74 -18.75
C PHE A 546 12.91 20.87 -17.59
N ALA A 547 13.85 21.83 -17.65
CA ALA A 547 14.78 22.07 -16.55
C ALA A 547 14.05 22.45 -15.25
N PHE A 548 13.00 23.26 -15.33
CA PHE A 548 12.18 23.60 -14.17
C PHE A 548 11.46 22.38 -13.58
N ALA A 549 10.77 21.60 -14.42
CA ALA A 549 10.10 20.36 -14.00
C ALA A 549 11.08 19.29 -13.49
N LEU A 550 12.28 19.26 -14.06
CA LEU A 550 13.36 18.38 -13.61
C LEU A 550 13.70 18.70 -12.15
N VAL A 551 13.83 19.97 -11.79
CA VAL A 551 14.17 20.43 -10.44
C VAL A 551 13.00 20.28 -9.45
N GLN A 552 11.77 20.58 -9.88
CA GLN A 552 10.60 20.61 -9.00
C GLN A 552 9.96 19.25 -8.77
N ASP A 553 9.91 18.40 -9.81
CA ASP A 553 9.05 17.20 -9.80
C ASP A 553 9.85 15.91 -10.01
N ILE A 554 10.91 15.94 -10.83
CA ILE A 554 11.65 14.71 -11.15
C ILE A 554 12.76 14.44 -10.13
N VAL A 555 13.66 15.40 -9.90
CA VAL A 555 14.81 15.28 -9.00
C VAL A 555 14.39 15.00 -7.56
N PRO A 556 13.37 15.65 -6.98
CA PRO A 556 12.89 15.29 -5.65
C PRO A 556 12.42 13.84 -5.56
N ASN A 557 11.71 13.36 -6.59
CA ASN A 557 11.33 11.95 -6.70
C ASN A 557 12.55 11.02 -6.85
N LEU A 558 13.61 11.47 -7.53
CA LEU A 558 14.89 10.75 -7.57
C LEU A 558 15.60 10.77 -6.21
N PHE A 559 15.43 11.79 -5.38
CA PHE A 559 15.97 11.79 -4.03
C PHE A 559 15.16 10.93 -3.06
N ASP A 560 13.84 10.82 -3.25
CA ASP A 560 12.99 9.95 -2.45
C ASP A 560 13.12 8.47 -2.83
N ARG A 561 13.45 8.18 -4.09
CA ARG A 561 13.40 6.82 -4.65
C ARG A 561 14.70 6.51 -5.40
N GLU A 562 15.31 5.37 -5.11
CA GLU A 562 16.52 4.88 -5.77
C GLU A 562 16.24 4.48 -7.24
N ASN A 563 15.92 5.44 -8.11
CA ASN A 563 15.58 5.21 -9.51
C ASN A 563 16.80 5.34 -10.43
N LEU A 564 17.76 4.42 -10.23
CA LEU A 564 19.04 4.39 -10.95
C LEU A 564 18.87 4.30 -12.47
N ARG A 565 17.80 3.65 -12.96
CA ARG A 565 17.51 3.54 -14.40
C ARG A 565 17.20 4.89 -15.03
N PHE A 566 16.38 5.67 -14.34
CA PHE A 566 16.00 7.00 -14.81
C PHE A 566 17.20 7.95 -14.80
N VAL A 567 18.02 7.90 -13.74
CA VAL A 567 19.29 8.65 -13.63
C VAL A 567 20.24 8.30 -14.78
N LYS A 568 20.45 7.01 -15.05
CA LYS A 568 21.27 6.56 -16.18
C LYS A 568 20.76 7.13 -17.50
N THR A 569 19.44 7.12 -17.70
CA THR A 569 18.86 7.66 -18.93
C THR A 569 19.11 9.16 -19.05
N LEU A 570 18.93 9.94 -17.97
CA LEU A 570 19.25 11.38 -17.96
C LEU A 570 20.71 11.67 -18.33
N ILE A 571 21.64 10.84 -17.85
CA ILE A 571 23.06 10.90 -18.23
C ILE A 571 23.23 10.61 -19.73
N ASP A 572 22.62 9.53 -20.24
CA ASP A 572 22.74 9.10 -21.63
C ASP A 572 22.21 10.14 -22.64
N VAL A 573 21.23 10.98 -22.25
CA VAL A 573 20.75 12.11 -23.07
C VAL A 573 21.52 13.42 -22.85
N GLY A 574 22.56 13.43 -22.01
CA GLY A 574 23.45 14.57 -21.82
C GLY A 574 22.91 15.66 -20.89
N PHE A 575 21.92 15.35 -20.04
CA PHE A 575 21.41 16.28 -19.01
C PHE A 575 22.29 16.33 -17.76
N ALA A 576 23.22 15.39 -17.63
CA ALA A 576 24.24 15.37 -16.60
C ALA A 576 25.61 15.21 -17.24
N ARG A 577 26.63 15.87 -16.68
CA ARG A 577 28.03 15.66 -17.04
C ARG A 577 28.66 14.81 -15.93
N VAL A 578 29.32 13.70 -16.26
CA VAL A 578 30.52 13.11 -15.61
C VAL A 578 30.75 11.65 -16.08
N GLU A 579 32.03 11.26 -16.13
CA GLU A 579 32.63 10.08 -16.78
C GLU A 579 32.42 8.71 -16.11
N SER A 580 31.96 8.59 -14.86
CA SER A 580 31.83 7.29 -14.17
C SER A 580 30.83 7.25 -12.97
N PRO A 581 29.57 7.73 -13.08
CA PRO A 581 28.66 7.74 -11.93
C PRO A 581 28.11 6.36 -11.59
N MET A 582 27.82 5.56 -12.63
CA MET A 582 27.25 4.21 -12.47
C MET A 582 28.25 3.21 -11.91
N GLU A 583 29.54 3.34 -12.24
CA GLU A 583 30.59 2.51 -11.66
C GLU A 583 30.79 2.83 -10.18
N ARG A 584 30.78 4.11 -9.76
CA ARG A 584 30.82 4.47 -8.33
C ARG A 584 29.59 3.99 -7.55
N LEU A 585 28.41 4.04 -8.17
CA LEU A 585 27.17 3.47 -7.59
C LEU A 585 27.29 1.93 -7.47
N HIS A 586 27.82 1.26 -8.50
CA HIS A 586 28.08 -0.18 -8.48
C HIS A 586 29.19 -0.61 -7.50
N GLU A 587 30.28 0.15 -7.38
CA GLU A 587 31.42 -0.05 -6.47
C GLU A 587 30.99 0.10 -5.00
N ARG A 588 30.06 1.03 -4.72
CA ARG A 588 29.42 1.19 -3.40
C ARG A 588 28.36 0.11 -3.09
N GLY A 589 28.26 -0.94 -3.92
CA GLY A 589 27.39 -2.09 -3.69
C GLY A 589 25.92 -1.90 -4.09
N LEU A 590 25.59 -0.83 -4.81
CA LEU A 590 24.26 -0.62 -5.41
C LEU A 590 24.21 -1.34 -6.76
N ARG A 591 24.32 -2.67 -6.78
CA ARG A 591 24.21 -3.45 -8.02
C ARG A 591 22.75 -3.51 -8.49
N HIS A 592 22.55 -3.28 -9.78
CA HIS A 592 21.24 -3.30 -10.44
C HIS A 592 20.53 -4.67 -10.39
N ASP A 593 21.24 -5.73 -9.98
CA ASP A 593 20.86 -7.14 -10.25
C ASP A 593 20.80 -8.03 -8.99
N GLN A 594 21.23 -7.55 -7.81
CA GLN A 594 21.21 -8.34 -6.56
C GLN A 594 19.94 -8.07 -5.76
N TYR A 595 18.81 -8.42 -6.36
CA TYR A 595 17.51 -8.50 -5.72
C TYR A 595 17.31 -9.92 -5.15
N LEU A 596 17.70 -10.12 -3.89
CA LEU A 596 17.27 -11.30 -3.12
C LEU A 596 16.69 -10.85 -1.77
N PRO A 597 15.58 -11.48 -1.32
CA PRO A 597 14.90 -11.14 -0.08
C PRO A 597 15.59 -11.81 1.10
N LYS A 598 16.14 -11.03 2.05
CA LYS A 598 16.30 -11.47 3.45
C LYS A 598 16.10 -10.29 4.40
N ALA A 599 15.06 -10.39 5.22
CA ALA A 599 14.67 -9.44 6.23
C ALA A 599 15.68 -9.39 7.41
N LYS A 600 15.63 -8.28 8.16
CA LYS A 600 16.32 -7.93 9.42
C LYS A 600 17.77 -7.43 9.42
N ARG A 601 18.59 -7.65 8.38
CA ARG A 601 19.92 -6.96 8.26
C ARG A 601 19.94 -5.81 7.27
N VAL A 602 18.78 -5.46 6.73
CA VAL A 602 18.66 -4.68 5.50
C VAL A 602 18.24 -3.22 5.77
N SER A 603 17.67 -2.87 6.92
CA SER A 603 17.23 -1.48 7.17
C SER A 603 18.37 -0.49 7.38
N GLU A 604 19.38 -0.79 8.20
CA GLU A 604 20.54 0.09 8.42
C GLU A 604 21.42 0.24 7.17
N LEU A 605 21.62 -0.87 6.43
CA LEU A 605 22.31 -0.85 5.15
C LEU A 605 21.51 -0.09 4.09
N ARG A 606 20.16 -0.17 4.08
CA ARG A 606 19.30 0.61 3.16
C ARG A 606 19.34 2.10 3.46
N LYS A 607 19.27 2.50 4.73
CA LYS A 607 19.28 3.92 5.11
C LYS A 607 20.61 4.58 4.75
N GLY A 608 21.75 3.98 5.12
CA GLY A 608 23.07 4.48 4.69
C GLY A 608 23.27 4.48 3.17
N ARG A 609 22.70 3.51 2.44
CA ARG A 609 22.68 3.48 0.97
C ARG A 609 21.93 4.66 0.36
N HIS A 610 20.80 5.05 0.96
CA HIS A 610 20.01 6.20 0.51
C HIS A 610 20.83 7.49 0.57
N PHE A 611 21.54 7.74 1.68
CA PHE A 611 22.45 8.90 1.78
C PHE A 611 23.58 8.85 0.76
N ALA A 612 24.20 7.68 0.55
CA ALA A 612 25.24 7.51 -0.47
C ALA A 612 24.71 7.75 -1.90
N TYR A 613 23.45 7.41 -2.15
CA TYR A 613 22.76 7.66 -3.40
C TYR A 613 22.44 9.15 -3.60
N ILE A 614 21.96 9.86 -2.57
CA ILE A 614 21.80 11.33 -2.60
C ILE A 614 23.16 11.99 -2.87
N GLU A 615 24.22 11.53 -2.20
CA GLU A 615 25.57 12.03 -2.40
C GLU A 615 26.07 11.85 -3.85
N ALA A 616 25.72 10.72 -4.47
CA ALA A 616 26.00 10.44 -5.87
C ALA A 616 25.18 11.35 -6.80
N LEU A 617 23.88 11.52 -6.55
CA LEU A 617 23.01 12.43 -7.29
C LEU A 617 23.51 13.88 -7.28
N LEU A 618 23.98 14.37 -6.12
CA LEU A 618 24.60 15.69 -6.00
C LEU A 618 25.85 15.85 -6.88
N SER A 619 26.58 14.76 -7.12
CA SER A 619 27.75 14.75 -8.00
C SER A 619 27.37 14.74 -9.48
N ILE A 620 26.20 14.18 -9.81
CA ILE A 620 25.67 14.05 -11.17
C ILE A 620 24.97 15.34 -11.60
N PHE A 621 24.26 16.01 -10.68
CA PHE A 621 23.41 17.16 -10.95
C PHE A 621 23.82 18.44 -10.19
N PRO A 622 25.12 18.81 -10.10
CA PRO A 622 25.56 19.90 -9.21
C PRO A 622 24.93 21.25 -9.56
N THR A 623 24.78 21.56 -10.86
CA THR A 623 24.24 22.84 -11.35
C THR A 623 22.72 22.91 -11.38
N LEU A 624 22.04 21.77 -11.31
CA LEU A 624 20.57 21.72 -11.34
C LEU A 624 19.96 21.94 -9.95
N ILE A 625 20.75 21.75 -8.90
CA ILE A 625 20.25 21.74 -7.52
C ILE A 625 20.78 22.95 -6.72
N SER A 626 21.78 23.67 -7.23
CA SER A 626 22.48 24.75 -6.51
C SER A 626 21.68 26.05 -6.28
N ASP A 627 20.50 26.23 -6.90
CA ASP A 627 19.71 27.47 -6.80
C ASP A 627 18.38 27.23 -6.07
N GLY A 628 18.41 27.26 -4.73
CA GLY A 628 17.21 27.42 -3.89
C GLY A 628 16.06 26.46 -4.19
N ALA A 629 16.37 25.28 -4.73
CA ALA A 629 15.37 24.34 -5.21
C ALA A 629 14.56 23.84 -4.02
N VAL A 630 13.33 24.34 -3.94
CA VAL A 630 12.32 23.91 -2.98
C VAL A 630 11.33 23.00 -3.68
N PHE A 631 10.83 22.02 -2.96
CA PHE A 631 9.85 21.06 -3.47
C PHE A 631 8.83 20.74 -2.38
N ASP A 632 7.58 20.53 -2.80
CA ASP A 632 6.49 20.18 -1.89
C ASP A 632 6.54 18.70 -1.53
N ARG A 633 6.55 18.39 -0.23
CA ARG A 633 6.56 17.02 0.30
C ARG A 633 5.35 16.79 1.17
N LYS A 634 4.64 15.68 0.93
CA LYS A 634 3.60 15.20 1.85
C LYS A 634 4.28 14.63 3.09
N VAL A 635 4.03 15.23 4.24
CA VAL A 635 4.35 14.68 5.55
C VAL A 635 3.02 14.45 6.24
N GLU A 636 2.71 13.17 6.46
CA GLU A 636 1.40 12.73 6.96
C GLU A 636 0.26 13.25 6.06
N ASP A 637 -0.59 14.15 6.57
CA ASP A 637 -1.69 14.76 5.83
C ASP A 637 -1.40 16.16 5.31
N ASN A 638 -0.28 16.76 5.70
CA ASN A 638 0.11 18.10 5.29
C ASN A 638 1.19 18.10 4.20
N TYR A 639 1.16 19.12 3.34
CA TYR A 639 2.21 19.36 2.36
C TYR A 639 3.12 20.48 2.86
N ILE A 640 4.40 20.17 3.03
CA ILE A 640 5.41 21.13 3.44
C ILE A 640 6.37 21.39 2.29
N THR A 641 6.71 22.65 2.06
CA THR A 641 7.72 23.03 1.08
C THR A 641 9.11 22.88 1.72
N VAL A 642 9.87 21.88 1.28
CA VAL A 642 11.22 21.58 1.80
C VAL A 642 12.28 21.87 0.74
N ASP A 643 13.46 22.31 1.16
CA ASP A 643 14.65 22.29 0.31
C ASP A 643 15.42 20.98 0.52
N LEU A 644 16.49 20.78 -0.24
CA LEU A 644 17.29 19.57 -0.14
C LEU A 644 17.95 19.39 1.25
N PRO A 645 18.51 20.43 1.90
CA PRO A 645 18.93 20.36 3.30
C PRO A 645 17.82 19.88 4.26
N SER A 646 16.63 20.47 4.21
CA SER A 646 15.47 20.04 5.02
C SER A 646 15.11 18.58 4.75
N PHE A 647 15.16 18.17 3.48
CA PHE A 647 14.88 16.79 3.08
C PHE A 647 15.89 15.80 3.66
N VAL A 648 17.18 16.14 3.65
CA VAL A 648 18.24 15.35 4.27
C VAL A 648 18.03 15.24 5.78
N CYS A 649 17.67 16.34 6.46
CA CYS A 649 17.32 16.32 7.89
C CYS A 649 16.12 15.41 8.17
N LYS A 650 15.09 15.45 7.32
CA LYS A 650 13.95 14.53 7.44
C LYS A 650 14.38 13.06 7.31
N LEU A 651 15.17 12.72 6.29
CA LEU A 651 15.65 11.34 6.13
C LEU A 651 16.54 10.90 7.30
N ALA A 652 17.33 11.81 7.85
CA ALA A 652 18.19 11.54 9.00
C ALA A 652 17.39 11.27 10.27
N TYR A 653 16.28 11.99 10.46
CA TYR A 653 15.34 11.72 11.54
C TYR A 653 14.57 10.40 11.33
N ASP A 654 14.07 10.14 10.11
CA ASP A 654 13.44 8.86 9.75
C ASP A 654 14.40 7.68 9.95
N TRP A 655 15.72 7.90 9.85
CA TRP A 655 16.73 6.90 10.19
C TRP A 655 16.62 6.52 11.67
N LEU A 656 16.62 7.50 12.57
CA LEU A 656 16.60 7.28 14.02
C LEU A 656 15.24 6.81 14.56
N MET A 657 14.11 7.31 14.03
CA MET A 657 12.78 7.04 14.58
C MET A 657 12.12 5.74 14.14
N ARG A 658 12.58 5.13 13.05
CA ARG A 658 12.03 3.86 12.55
C ARG A 658 13.03 2.72 12.77
N PRO A 659 13.22 2.22 13.99
CA PRO A 659 13.62 0.84 14.16
C PRO A 659 12.42 0.04 13.65
N GLU A 660 12.68 -0.84 12.69
CA GLU A 660 11.73 -1.63 11.91
C GLU A 660 10.39 -1.90 12.62
N ALA A 661 9.29 -1.73 11.88
CA ALA A 661 8.01 -2.35 12.18
C ALA A 661 8.21 -3.85 12.50
N SER A 662 8.46 -4.16 13.76
CA SER A 662 8.34 -5.49 14.34
C SER A 662 6.86 -5.73 14.49
N GLY A 663 6.23 -6.17 13.39
CA GLY A 663 4.92 -6.82 13.33
C GLY A 663 3.87 -6.33 14.33
N GLY A 664 3.12 -5.29 13.95
CA GLY A 664 1.75 -5.10 14.44
C GLY A 664 1.52 -4.92 15.93
N PHE A 665 2.54 -4.63 16.74
CA PHE A 665 2.32 -4.16 18.11
C PHE A 665 2.15 -2.64 18.12
N PRO A 666 1.21 -2.10 18.92
CA PRO A 666 1.07 -0.66 19.12
C PRO A 666 2.41 -0.11 19.61
N TRP A 667 2.80 1.03 19.04
CA TRP A 667 3.98 1.79 19.40
C TRP A 667 4.00 1.97 20.92
N VAL A 668 4.90 1.24 21.60
CA VAL A 668 5.21 1.49 23.00
C VAL A 668 6.29 2.57 22.98
N PRO A 669 6.06 3.75 23.59
CA PRO A 669 7.08 4.77 23.67
C PRO A 669 8.34 4.13 24.24
N PRO A 670 9.54 4.34 23.66
CA PRO A 670 10.76 3.94 24.33
C PRO A 670 10.73 4.66 25.67
N ASN A 671 10.66 3.91 26.77
CA ASN A 671 10.81 4.45 28.12
C ASN A 671 11.95 5.49 28.07
N ARG A 672 11.74 6.69 28.63
CA ARG A 672 12.68 7.83 28.64
C ARG A 672 14.14 7.48 29.04
N TYR A 673 14.38 6.27 29.55
CA TYR A 673 15.68 5.71 29.94
C TYR A 673 16.36 4.80 28.89
N ALA A 674 15.70 4.42 27.79
CA ALA A 674 16.28 3.52 26.78
C ALA A 674 17.13 4.26 25.72
N ALA A 675 16.97 5.58 25.56
CA ALA A 675 17.77 6.38 24.63
C ALA A 675 19.25 6.48 25.03
N GLU A 676 19.59 6.20 26.29
CA GLU A 676 20.97 6.21 26.78
C GLU A 676 21.69 4.86 26.63
N THR A 677 21.00 3.78 26.27
CA THR A 677 21.57 2.41 26.29
C THR A 677 21.63 1.72 24.92
N VAL A 678 21.14 2.35 23.84
CA VAL A 678 21.44 1.89 22.47
C VAL A 678 22.86 2.36 22.12
N GLU A 679 23.79 1.40 22.16
CA GLU A 679 25.23 1.52 21.98
C GLU A 679 25.69 2.48 20.86
N ASP A 680 26.79 3.20 21.14
CA ASP A 680 27.40 4.34 20.43
C ASP A 680 27.66 4.16 18.92
N ASP A 681 27.76 2.93 18.41
CA ASP A 681 28.23 2.65 17.06
C ASP A 681 27.23 3.06 15.96
N GLY A 682 25.92 2.88 16.19
CA GLY A 682 24.87 3.23 15.23
C GLY A 682 24.71 4.75 15.08
N LYS A 683 24.70 5.48 16.19
CA LYS A 683 24.60 6.95 16.21
C LYS A 683 25.89 7.59 15.71
N GLY A 684 27.06 7.01 16.00
CA GLY A 684 28.35 7.45 15.45
C GLY A 684 28.37 7.43 13.92
N LYS A 685 27.96 6.31 13.31
CA LYS A 685 27.86 6.20 11.84
C LYS A 685 26.81 7.14 11.25
N TRP A 686 25.66 7.30 11.90
CA TRP A 686 24.65 8.27 11.50
C TRP A 686 25.23 9.69 11.47
N ARG A 687 25.93 10.12 12.53
CA ARG A 687 26.60 11.44 12.58
C ARG A 687 27.58 11.62 11.44
N GLU A 688 28.44 10.64 11.21
CA GLU A 688 29.45 10.69 10.15
C GLU A 688 28.81 10.88 8.77
N VAL A 689 27.83 10.02 8.42
CA VAL A 689 27.18 10.03 7.11
C VAL A 689 26.38 11.31 6.90
N VAL A 690 25.53 11.69 7.86
CA VAL A 690 24.66 12.86 7.74
C VAL A 690 25.48 14.14 7.70
N ARG A 691 26.44 14.32 8.62
CA ARG A 691 27.28 15.52 8.66
C ARG A 691 28.18 15.64 7.44
N SER A 692 28.68 14.53 6.89
CA SER A 692 29.43 14.52 5.64
C SER A 692 28.58 15.01 4.46
N LEU A 693 27.34 14.53 4.35
CA LEU A 693 26.41 14.97 3.30
C LEU A 693 26.03 16.45 3.44
N LEU A 694 25.74 16.91 4.66
CA LEU A 694 25.44 18.32 4.93
C LEU A 694 26.64 19.22 4.61
N LYS A 695 27.87 18.81 4.94
CA LYS A 695 29.10 19.54 4.53
C LYS A 695 29.22 19.64 3.01
N LYS A 696 28.85 18.59 2.28
CA LYS A 696 28.82 18.61 0.82
C LYS A 696 27.75 19.55 0.26
N LEU A 697 26.57 19.59 0.88
CA LEU A 697 25.54 20.58 0.51
C LEU A 697 26.04 21.99 0.79
N HIS A 698 26.65 22.24 1.94
CA HIS A 698 27.22 23.55 2.25
C HIS A 698 28.31 23.98 1.25
N SER A 699 29.20 23.07 0.85
CA SER A 699 30.23 23.38 -0.16
C SER A 699 29.67 23.63 -1.56
N LEU A 700 28.45 23.17 -1.84
CA LEU A 700 27.70 23.46 -3.07
C LEU A 700 26.87 24.76 -2.97
N GLY A 701 26.93 25.49 -1.84
CA GLY A 701 26.30 26.80 -1.67
C GLY A 701 24.85 26.76 -1.17
N PHE A 702 24.39 25.64 -0.62
CA PHE A 702 23.03 25.55 -0.07
C PHE A 702 22.87 26.38 1.21
N ASN A 703 21.71 27.02 1.35
CA ASN A 703 21.29 27.71 2.56
C ASN A 703 20.59 26.71 3.51
N PHE A 704 20.87 26.79 4.82
CA PHE A 704 20.34 25.88 5.85
C PHE A 704 19.23 26.47 6.73
N ASN A 705 18.75 27.67 6.42
CA ASN A 705 17.71 28.36 7.19
C ASN A 705 16.39 27.56 7.25
N ARG A 706 15.93 27.02 6.11
CA ARG A 706 14.72 26.17 6.09
C ARG A 706 14.94 24.84 6.79
N ALA A 707 16.14 24.27 6.70
CA ALA A 707 16.48 23.04 7.42
C ALA A 707 16.47 23.24 8.93
N LEU A 708 17.00 24.37 9.41
CA LEU A 708 16.90 24.76 10.81
C LEU A 708 15.44 24.90 11.25
N LYS A 709 14.62 25.63 10.48
CA LYS A 709 13.18 25.75 10.73
C LYS A 709 12.52 24.37 10.77
N PHE A 710 12.82 23.48 9.82
CA PHE A 710 12.28 22.12 9.79
C PHE A 710 12.67 21.26 11.00
N CYS A 711 13.91 21.38 11.48
CA CYS A 711 14.38 20.63 12.65
C CYS A 711 13.68 21.04 13.95
N LEU A 712 13.21 22.28 14.06
CA LEU A 712 12.68 22.86 15.30
C LEU A 712 11.18 23.16 15.28
N ALA A 713 10.57 23.31 14.10
CA ALA A 713 9.16 23.67 13.97
C ALA A 713 8.22 22.45 13.98
N ASP A 714 6.99 22.70 14.42
CA ASP A 714 5.96 21.67 14.63
C ASP A 714 5.11 21.40 13.38
N PHE A 715 5.74 21.41 12.20
CA PHE A 715 5.04 21.29 10.91
C PHE A 715 4.39 19.93 10.62
N ILE A 716 4.58 18.93 11.50
CA ILE A 716 4.48 17.52 11.09
C ILE A 716 3.21 16.83 11.57
N CYS A 717 2.53 17.27 12.63
CA CYS A 717 1.35 16.58 13.17
C CYS A 717 0.31 17.58 13.69
N ASP A 718 -0.93 17.49 13.18
CA ASP A 718 -2.05 18.31 13.66
C ASP A 718 -2.65 17.81 14.99
N GLU A 719 -2.22 16.67 15.53
CA GLU A 719 -2.97 16.00 16.61
C GLU A 719 -2.21 15.59 17.89
N ASP A 720 -0.87 15.68 17.99
CA ASP A 720 -0.17 15.33 19.25
C ASP A 720 1.07 16.22 19.55
N GLU A 721 0.95 17.14 20.51
CA GLU A 721 2.04 17.96 21.11
C GLU A 721 3.22 17.12 21.66
N TRP A 722 3.00 15.82 21.89
CA TRP A 722 3.98 14.89 22.48
C TRP A 722 5.22 14.65 21.60
N MET A 723 5.17 14.94 20.30
CA MET A 723 6.24 14.57 19.36
C MET A 723 7.45 15.53 19.38
N THR A 724 7.28 16.82 19.68
CA THR A 724 8.41 17.78 19.71
C THR A 724 9.41 17.45 20.84
N TYR A 725 8.91 17.01 22.00
CA TYR A 725 9.70 16.54 23.13
C TYR A 725 10.52 15.28 22.83
N GLU A 726 10.06 14.44 21.91
CA GLU A 726 10.79 13.25 21.47
C GLU A 726 11.74 13.53 20.30
N ARG A 727 11.44 14.51 19.44
CA ARG A 727 12.23 14.82 18.24
C ARG A 727 13.61 15.37 18.55
N ILE A 728 13.69 16.32 19.48
CA ILE A 728 14.93 17.01 19.85
C ILE A 728 16.01 16.02 20.33
N PRO A 729 15.76 15.16 21.34
CA PRO A 729 16.75 14.19 21.81
C PRO A 729 17.07 13.11 20.75
N ASN A 730 16.12 12.81 19.86
CA ASN A 730 16.28 11.83 18.77
C ASN A 730 16.90 12.41 17.50
N GLY A 731 17.91 13.27 17.66
CA GLY A 731 18.81 13.71 16.59
C GLY A 731 18.45 15.01 15.88
N MET A 732 17.21 15.50 15.97
CA MET A 732 16.86 16.81 15.40
C MET A 732 17.58 17.97 16.11
N GLY A 733 17.75 17.89 17.44
CA GLY A 733 18.50 18.89 18.20
C GLY A 733 19.97 18.94 17.80
N GLU A 734 20.59 17.77 17.59
CA GLU A 734 21.98 17.66 17.14
C GLU A 734 22.16 18.24 15.72
N MET A 735 21.20 17.98 14.82
CA MET A 735 21.21 18.58 13.48
C MET A 735 21.01 20.09 13.51
N ALA A 736 20.09 20.61 14.34
CA ALA A 736 19.87 22.04 14.51
C ALA A 736 21.15 22.76 14.97
N LEU A 737 21.90 22.15 15.91
CA LEU A 737 23.21 22.63 16.33
C LEU A 737 24.21 22.69 15.17
N TRP A 738 24.25 21.68 14.30
CA TRP A 738 25.12 21.71 13.12
C TRP A 738 24.73 22.83 12.16
N MET A 739 23.43 23.06 11.92
CA MET A 739 22.98 24.14 11.04
C MET A 739 23.54 25.49 11.47
N ILE A 740 23.50 25.79 12.77
CA ILE A 740 23.99 27.06 13.31
C ILE A 740 25.53 27.08 13.38
N LYS A 741 26.13 26.07 14.03
CA LYS A 741 27.58 26.09 14.34
C LYS A 741 28.47 25.79 13.14
N ASP A 742 28.06 24.85 12.29
CA ASP A 742 28.89 24.36 11.18
C ASP A 742 28.53 24.98 9.84
N PHE A 743 27.26 25.37 9.66
CA PHE A 743 26.72 25.77 8.35
C PHE A 743 26.15 27.19 8.30
N GLY A 744 26.26 27.95 9.39
CA GLY A 744 25.94 29.39 9.42
C GLY A 744 24.47 29.72 9.16
N ALA A 745 23.54 28.82 9.51
CA ALA A 745 22.11 29.13 9.46
C ALA A 745 21.77 30.27 10.42
N ASP A 746 20.95 31.21 9.96
CA ASP A 746 20.46 32.32 10.78
C ASP A 746 19.46 31.77 11.82
N PRO A 747 19.73 31.91 13.13
CA PRO A 747 18.85 31.38 14.17
C PRO A 747 17.49 32.09 14.22
N ASN A 748 17.36 33.31 13.69
CA ASN A 748 16.11 34.07 13.71
C ASN A 748 15.08 33.62 12.67
N VAL A 749 15.46 32.72 11.75
CA VAL A 749 14.55 32.19 10.71
C VAL A 749 13.44 31.30 11.27
N ILE A 750 13.60 30.90 12.53
CA ILE A 750 12.59 30.14 13.27
C ILE A 750 11.58 31.06 13.98
N LEU A 751 11.78 32.37 14.01
CA LEU A 751 10.77 33.24 14.60
C LEU A 751 9.48 33.19 13.77
N PRO A 752 8.30 33.14 14.42
CA PRO A 752 7.03 33.26 13.72
C PRO A 752 7.01 34.55 12.88
N GLN A 753 6.68 34.43 11.60
CA GLN A 753 6.31 35.60 10.78
C GLN A 753 4.82 35.86 10.98
N ASP A 754 4.32 37.09 10.72
CA ASP A 754 2.97 37.56 11.06
C ASP A 754 1.77 36.70 10.55
N GLN A 755 2.03 35.65 9.77
CA GLN A 755 1.04 34.70 9.24
C GLN A 755 1.29 33.22 9.63
N ASP A 756 2.41 32.92 10.30
CA ASP A 756 2.88 31.57 10.60
C ASP A 756 2.59 31.22 12.07
N GLN A 757 1.43 30.62 12.37
CA GLN A 757 1.05 30.20 13.75
C GLN A 757 1.79 28.94 14.24
N TRP A 758 2.85 28.49 13.56
CA TRP A 758 3.35 27.11 13.65
C TRP A 758 4.44 26.89 14.69
N MET A 759 4.90 27.94 15.38
CA MET A 759 5.91 27.80 16.42
C MET A 759 5.39 28.39 17.71
N LYS A 760 4.93 27.48 18.58
CA LYS A 760 4.41 27.78 19.91
C LYS A 760 5.44 27.43 20.99
N TRP A 761 6.73 27.48 20.63
CA TRP A 761 7.86 27.17 21.50
C TRP A 761 9.15 27.75 20.87
N SER A 762 10.14 28.06 21.68
CA SER A 762 11.44 28.59 21.25
C SER A 762 12.57 27.77 21.88
N PRO A 763 13.75 27.59 21.24
CA PRO A 763 14.89 26.86 21.80
C PRO A 763 15.44 27.41 23.13
N LEU A 764 14.97 28.58 23.56
CA LEU A 764 15.24 29.13 24.88
C LEU A 764 14.28 28.64 25.98
N HIS A 765 13.19 27.94 25.65
CA HIS A 765 12.32 27.21 26.58
C HIS A 765 12.89 25.80 26.73
N PRO A 766 13.80 25.52 27.67
CA PRO A 766 14.44 24.21 27.72
C PRO A 766 13.39 23.14 28.04
N THR A 767 13.38 22.03 27.32
CA THR A 767 12.51 20.87 27.62
C THR A 767 13.09 19.97 28.71
N GLY A 768 14.35 20.21 29.09
CA GLY A 768 15.08 19.52 30.14
C GLY A 768 16.46 20.15 30.35
N THR A 769 17.21 19.61 31.31
CA THR A 769 18.56 20.06 31.68
C THR A 769 19.66 19.11 31.20
N GLY A 770 19.32 18.23 30.25
CA GLY A 770 20.25 17.29 29.61
C GLY A 770 21.34 18.01 28.81
N LYS A 771 22.40 17.27 28.46
CA LYS A 771 23.59 17.83 27.78
C LYS A 771 23.24 18.49 26.44
N LEU A 772 22.37 17.86 25.64
CA LEU A 772 22.01 18.34 24.31
C LEU A 772 21.12 19.60 24.42
N GLU A 773 20.15 19.58 25.32
CA GLU A 773 19.22 20.69 25.58
C GLU A 773 19.98 21.91 26.08
N LYS A 774 20.90 21.74 27.03
CA LYS A 774 21.80 22.83 27.48
C LYS A 774 22.65 23.35 26.34
N GLU A 775 23.22 22.47 25.51
CA GLU A 775 24.04 22.88 24.38
C GLU A 775 23.23 23.69 23.36
N MET A 776 22.00 23.27 23.05
CA MET A 776 21.06 24.03 22.22
C MET A 776 20.75 25.39 22.83
N PHE A 777 20.30 25.41 24.08
CA PHE A 777 19.97 26.63 24.81
C PHE A 777 21.12 27.65 24.74
N TYR A 778 22.34 27.23 25.08
CA TYR A 778 23.50 28.11 25.04
C TYR A 778 23.91 28.53 23.63
N THR A 779 23.72 27.67 22.64
CA THR A 779 24.00 28.02 21.23
C THR A 779 23.08 29.13 20.75
N PHE A 780 21.78 29.03 21.04
CA PHE A 780 20.81 30.08 20.71
C PHE A 780 21.04 31.34 21.55
N LEU A 781 21.26 31.21 22.86
CA LEU A 781 21.50 32.34 23.75
C LEU A 781 22.75 33.15 23.38
N ASN A 782 23.79 32.47 22.88
CA ASN A 782 25.04 33.11 22.43
C ASN A 782 25.00 33.63 20.99
N SER A 783 23.96 33.26 20.24
CA SER A 783 23.74 33.78 18.89
C SER A 783 23.02 35.14 18.93
N ASP A 784 22.72 35.70 17.77
CA ASP A 784 21.88 36.88 17.57
C ASP A 784 20.36 36.55 17.62
N TYR A 785 19.99 35.38 18.11
CA TYR A 785 18.60 34.97 18.27
C TYR A 785 17.80 35.91 19.17
N GLN A 786 16.65 36.37 18.66
CA GLN A 786 15.75 37.33 19.29
C GLN A 786 14.52 36.70 19.96
N GLY A 787 14.33 35.38 19.88
CA GLY A 787 13.15 34.69 20.43
C GLY A 787 13.19 34.45 21.94
N TYR A 788 13.76 35.39 22.70
CA TYR A 788 13.75 35.38 24.17
C TYR A 788 12.42 35.92 24.74
N ASN A 789 11.57 36.47 23.88
CA ASN A 789 10.25 37.01 24.17
C ASN A 789 9.11 36.24 23.47
N THR A 790 9.45 35.17 22.75
CA THR A 790 8.47 34.31 22.10
C THR A 790 7.69 33.58 23.17
N ALA A 791 6.38 33.78 23.25
CA ALA A 791 5.53 33.05 24.16
C ALA A 791 5.19 31.68 23.60
N ASP A 792 5.07 30.66 24.46
CA ASP A 792 4.67 29.32 24.08
C ASP A 792 3.13 29.13 24.02
N GLU A 793 2.66 27.88 23.90
CA GLU A 793 1.25 27.48 23.94
C GLU A 793 0.49 28.05 25.15
N GLU A 794 1.16 28.03 26.31
CA GLU A 794 0.63 28.48 27.60
C GLU A 794 0.81 29.98 27.81
N ARG A 795 1.35 30.67 26.80
CA ARG A 795 1.74 32.08 26.80
C ARG A 795 2.91 32.39 27.75
N ALA A 796 3.67 31.38 28.17
CA ALA A 796 4.87 31.58 28.96
C ALA A 796 6.05 31.96 28.06
N THR A 797 6.81 33.00 28.43
CA THR A 797 8.11 33.24 27.78
C THR A 797 9.18 32.29 28.34
N PRO A 798 10.37 32.19 27.72
CA PRO A 798 11.46 31.35 28.21
C PRO A 798 11.79 31.54 29.70
N ALA A 799 11.75 32.78 30.19
CA ALA A 799 12.05 33.08 31.58
C ALA A 799 10.97 32.52 32.52
N LEU A 800 9.69 32.77 32.20
CA LEU A 800 8.56 32.26 32.98
C LEU A 800 8.53 30.74 32.98
N GLN A 801 8.73 30.10 31.83
CA GLN A 801 8.70 28.64 31.74
C GLN A 801 9.82 27.96 32.56
N ILE A 802 11.03 28.54 32.58
CA ILE A 802 12.11 28.02 33.44
C ILE A 802 11.76 28.18 34.92
N VAL A 803 11.11 29.29 35.31
CA VAL A 803 10.68 29.52 36.70
C VAL A 803 9.58 28.53 37.11
N ILE A 804 8.60 28.29 36.25
CA ILE A 804 7.56 27.27 36.47
C ILE A 804 8.22 25.89 36.66
N ASN A 805 9.14 25.50 35.78
CA ASN A 805 9.85 24.22 35.90
C ASN A 805 10.68 24.11 37.19
N ILE A 806 11.28 25.20 37.67
CA ILE A 806 11.98 25.20 38.97
C ILE A 806 11.01 24.85 40.10
N VAL A 807 9.80 25.44 40.11
CA VAL A 807 8.80 25.27 41.17
C VAL A 807 8.09 23.93 41.09
N ASP A 808 7.72 23.48 39.89
CA ASP A 808 6.95 22.25 39.71
C ASP A 808 7.79 20.99 39.94
N TRP A 809 9.09 21.05 39.66
CA TRP A 809 10.02 19.92 39.76
C TRP A 809 10.91 19.97 41.01
N SER A 810 10.66 20.90 41.96
CA SER A 810 11.47 21.06 43.18
C SER A 810 11.21 20.00 44.25
N SER A 811 11.33 18.71 43.93
CA SER A 811 11.43 17.67 44.97
C SER A 811 12.74 17.75 45.76
N SER A 812 13.81 18.30 45.16
CA SER A 812 15.10 18.59 45.81
C SER A 812 15.87 19.73 45.10
N GLU A 813 16.81 20.40 45.80
CA GLU A 813 17.68 21.43 45.16
C GLU A 813 18.62 20.87 44.10
N GLU A 814 19.02 19.58 44.21
CA GLU A 814 19.88 18.92 43.23
C GLU A 814 19.16 18.74 41.88
N ASP A 815 17.84 18.45 41.92
CA ASP A 815 17.01 18.30 40.71
C ASP A 815 16.83 19.66 39.98
N SER A 816 16.77 20.77 40.72
CA SER A 816 16.59 22.12 40.18
C SER A 816 17.89 22.81 39.76
N ALA A 817 19.06 22.27 40.11
CA ALA A 817 20.37 22.88 39.85
C ALA A 817 20.60 23.22 38.36
N GLY A 818 20.18 22.33 37.46
CA GLY A 818 20.28 22.56 36.02
C GLY A 818 19.40 23.70 35.53
N TRP A 819 18.21 23.90 36.11
CA TRP A 819 17.29 24.96 35.74
C TRP A 819 17.75 26.33 36.27
N TYR A 820 18.30 26.37 37.48
CA TYR A 820 18.94 27.58 38.03
C TYR A 820 20.05 28.10 37.12
N GLU A 821 20.90 27.20 36.63
CA GLU A 821 21.98 27.55 35.70
C GLU A 821 21.44 28.23 34.42
N LEU A 822 20.38 27.67 33.83
CA LEU A 822 19.77 28.18 32.61
C LEU A 822 19.08 29.53 32.82
N LEU A 823 18.34 29.69 33.93
CA LEU A 823 17.70 30.96 34.28
C LEU A 823 18.73 32.07 34.50
N GLU A 824 19.77 31.78 35.28
CA GLU A 824 20.83 32.74 35.57
C GLU A 824 21.54 33.18 34.28
N ALA A 825 21.82 32.23 33.39
CA ALA A 825 22.42 32.53 32.08
C ALA A 825 21.50 33.39 31.21
N LEU A 826 20.20 33.08 31.15
CA LEU A 826 19.21 33.82 30.37
C LEU A 826 19.16 35.29 30.82
N LEU A 827 18.86 35.52 32.10
CA LEU A 827 18.66 36.87 32.64
C LEU A 827 19.94 37.71 32.58
N LYS A 828 21.11 37.08 32.71
CA LYS A 828 22.40 37.76 32.59
C LYS A 828 22.71 38.21 31.16
N ARG A 829 22.37 37.41 30.15
CA ARG A 829 22.73 37.67 28.74
C ARG A 829 21.61 38.36 27.96
N ARG A 830 20.38 38.29 28.45
CA ARG A 830 19.17 38.90 27.88
C ARG A 830 18.41 39.64 28.99
N PRO A 831 18.96 40.74 29.53
CA PRO A 831 18.28 41.52 30.58
C PRO A 831 16.93 42.11 30.10
N GLN A 832 16.69 42.17 28.78
CA GLN A 832 15.41 42.57 28.20
C GLN A 832 14.27 41.62 28.58
N CYS A 833 14.56 40.40 29.04
CA CYS A 833 13.54 39.49 29.56
C CYS A 833 12.71 40.10 30.70
N LEU A 834 13.30 41.04 31.45
CA LEU A 834 12.65 41.72 32.57
C LEU A 834 11.66 42.82 32.13
N ASP A 835 11.61 43.13 30.83
CA ASP A 835 10.73 44.16 30.26
C ASP A 835 9.45 43.56 29.63
N HIS A 836 9.27 42.24 29.68
CA HIS A 836 8.11 41.56 29.11
C HIS A 836 6.90 41.54 30.04
N GLY A 837 5.69 41.49 29.46
CA GLY A 837 4.44 41.59 30.20
C GLY A 837 4.15 40.40 31.13
N ASP A 838 4.81 39.27 30.93
CA ASP A 838 4.72 38.08 31.78
C ASP A 838 5.73 38.09 32.94
N TRP A 839 6.61 39.09 33.00
CA TRP A 839 7.54 39.25 34.12
C TRP A 839 6.82 39.48 35.46
N ASP A 840 5.63 40.08 35.43
CA ASP A 840 4.79 40.25 36.62
C ASP A 840 4.40 38.89 37.22
N GLU A 841 4.17 37.87 36.39
CA GLU A 841 3.88 36.52 36.85
C GLU A 841 5.11 35.83 37.45
N VAL A 842 6.30 36.08 36.88
CA VAL A 842 7.58 35.66 37.48
C VAL A 842 7.75 36.26 38.87
N VAL A 843 7.47 37.56 39.03
CA VAL A 843 7.53 38.25 40.33
C VAL A 843 6.59 37.57 41.33
N ASP A 844 5.34 37.32 40.94
CA ASP A 844 4.34 36.69 41.80
C ASP A 844 4.75 35.27 42.24
N ILE A 845 5.34 34.48 41.35
CA ILE A 845 5.85 33.15 41.69
C ILE A 845 7.03 33.28 42.67
N VAL A 846 7.99 34.15 42.40
CA VAL A 846 9.18 34.34 43.24
C VAL A 846 8.81 34.84 44.64
N GLU A 847 7.86 35.76 44.78
CA GLU A 847 7.41 36.25 46.09
C GLU A 847 6.69 35.16 46.90
N LYS A 848 5.91 34.29 46.24
CA LYS A 848 5.32 33.11 46.90
C LYS A 848 6.39 32.16 47.43
N GLU A 849 7.40 31.86 46.62
CA GLU A 849 8.50 30.98 47.01
C GLU A 849 9.39 31.61 48.09
N ARG A 850 9.58 32.93 48.07
CA ARG A 850 10.22 33.69 49.15
C ARG A 850 9.46 33.58 50.46
N ALA A 851 8.13 33.77 50.43
CA ALA A 851 7.29 33.66 51.62
C ALA A 851 7.28 32.25 52.23
N LYS A 852 7.36 31.21 51.37
CA LYS A 852 7.45 29.81 51.80
C LYS A 852 8.86 29.36 52.21
N ASN A 853 9.90 30.12 51.82
CA ASN A 853 11.31 29.75 51.95
C ASN A 853 11.63 28.37 51.33
N SER A 854 11.00 28.06 50.18
CA SER A 854 11.10 26.76 49.51
C SER A 854 12.15 26.71 48.40
N SER A 855 12.48 27.85 47.77
CA SER A 855 13.38 27.93 46.61
C SER A 855 14.38 29.08 46.71
N PRO A 856 15.34 29.05 47.66
CA PRO A 856 16.26 30.17 47.91
C PRO A 856 17.15 30.50 46.71
N GLY A 857 17.49 29.50 45.88
CA GLY A 857 18.23 29.69 44.63
C GLY A 857 17.50 30.55 43.61
N LEU A 858 16.19 30.35 43.45
CA LEU A 858 15.34 31.13 42.56
C LEU A 858 15.29 32.60 42.99
N VAL A 859 15.03 32.83 44.29
CA VAL A 859 14.94 34.17 44.88
C VAL A 859 16.25 34.94 44.68
N ARG A 860 17.39 34.28 44.93
CA ARG A 860 18.72 34.87 44.72
C ARG A 860 18.93 35.30 43.26
N ILE A 861 18.67 34.42 42.29
CA ILE A 861 18.87 34.70 40.86
C ILE A 861 17.99 35.87 40.40
N PHE A 862 16.74 35.90 40.87
CA PHE A 862 15.80 36.98 40.60
C PHE A 862 16.30 38.32 41.15
N ASP A 863 16.68 38.38 42.44
CA ASP A 863 17.15 39.60 43.08
C ASP A 863 18.44 40.14 42.41
N GLU A 864 19.36 39.27 42.06
CA GLU A 864 20.58 39.62 41.30
C GLU A 864 20.25 40.16 39.89
N ALA A 865 19.22 39.65 39.22
CA ALA A 865 18.79 40.15 37.92
C ALA A 865 18.14 41.54 38.02
N VAL A 866 17.26 41.75 39.00
CA VAL A 866 16.60 43.04 39.24
C VAL A 866 17.62 44.12 39.63
N ALA A 867 18.57 43.79 40.51
CA ALA A 867 19.65 44.70 40.90
C ALA A 867 20.47 45.14 39.68
N ARG A 868 20.89 44.18 38.83
CA ARG A 868 21.63 44.47 37.59
C ARG A 868 20.84 45.35 36.61
N ARG A 869 19.53 45.15 36.49
CA ARG A 869 18.67 46.02 35.65
C ARG A 869 18.66 47.45 36.17
N ALA A 870 18.54 47.64 37.48
CA ALA A 870 18.57 48.96 38.10
C ALA A 870 19.93 49.66 37.87
N GLU A 871 21.04 48.93 37.96
CA GLU A 871 22.38 49.44 37.65
C GLU A 871 22.51 49.85 36.17
N LEU A 872 22.03 49.03 35.24
CA LEU A 872 22.05 49.32 33.80
C LEU A 872 21.20 50.55 33.46
N ALA A 873 19.99 50.66 34.04
CA ALA A 873 19.12 51.81 33.84
C ALA A 873 19.79 53.12 34.31
N ASN A 874 20.50 53.08 35.45
CA ASN A 874 21.26 54.22 35.97
C ASN A 874 22.52 54.56 35.17
N THR A 875 23.01 53.65 34.32
CA THR A 875 24.20 53.86 33.48
C THR A 875 23.85 54.43 32.10
N VAL A 876 22.62 54.18 31.63
CA VAL A 876 22.11 54.66 30.34
C VAL A 876 21.41 56.02 30.46
N ALA A 877 20.87 56.34 31.64
CA ALA A 877 20.38 57.68 32.01
C ALA A 877 21.53 58.65 32.29
#